data_AF-A0A8F1WJ05-F1
#
_entry.id   AF-A0A8F1WJ05-F1
#
_cell.length_a   1.000
_cell.length_b   1.000
_cell.length_c   1.000
_cell.angle_alpha   90.00
_cell.angle_beta   90.00
_cell.angle_gamma   90.00
#
_symmetry.space_group_name_H-M   'P 1'
#
loop_
_entity.id
_entity.type
_entity.pdbx_description
1 polymer ?
#
loop_
_entity_poly.entity_id
_entity_poly.type
_entity_poly.pdbx_seq_one_letter_code
_entity_poly.pdbx_strand_id
1 'polypeptide(L)'
;MGTTYEFKTDKGVVLTAEPPGGQDADNGSFIYIRLRVSSQNKKTPVILPDVLHWGLTRDEKGKWNAPELDLWPEGSLNVTGAALQSPFKTLRNDEDVVNELLLKVKKDTPYKMIEFVLYFSHNNSWDNNGGKNFRLRIKDFIVSKSKVIDVSSEVLKQYPVHNRETDGFTFNLPPHGTLYASMDKSSSQIVLSLSTDIPPPLILHWGVSDRGGNKWEIPTKYEVSEGNSIIKNSSLENEFIEKSGRLTIKFPTDTAPACILFVLFKPDKNAWIKNGREDFKIQLKEVQPLGDTDHTTVIDEIVSKETGPQSWTLMHRFNLCHNFCEGMSNDRNGLYIMYIWLRYSALRQLDWQRNFNTQPRELSHALDRLCLKLSSIYADSPQVRHIIPMILSNIGPGGDGQRIRDEILHIMHRNRLKEVNHTFIEQWHQKLHNNATADDIVICKAYIEFQRSHGSLDVFYSVLNSMGVTRERLMSFERPIRSDPEFIPHLRDALIGDFEHYLKILNSVHKGVDLERCCDSVSYIFGGNVMAALRFIVDNRDSMDITIVTRLFTTIKWIRERIRDIIVSERDLGRLKDLLFLDLSLMEYLRVLTERNLHANLGGHTLLELVDLSLENLLLTDLPPVEKANSCPDVRVEIQSCINHIRKINSADCTEWVLSSLSVVERIERLIGLFVDFYYSAFQARAEHLGNRFNAAPWTVTMFTEEVLRGQFPFVVSLLLRYLNKLLRTEAGLRRWQVLSPFEASGIVELYHTLKETEGMEFKQQTVIITDKVSGDEDIPSGVTAVISEEMADIVSHVSVRARNERILFATCFSDEILSYLKSLKGKYVSLVINSQGEVVINELEKPADTVETKRQRSAKPSSSKKEAAKPSDIADVISADDFTKACVGGKSLNLARLRDKLPGWINLPMSAAVPFGVFEKILGHSANENVRKNYDVLIKDLNNTVTETHTEKVSAILSSLRLTVMSLSLPDDFLSLLTTVMHSSELLTETNGTDTETFGTCIKQVWASVWNTRAYYNRKKMQLDGHIDMAVLIQRVIEADYAFVIHTVNPVTRDSEEMFAEVVLGLGETIVGNYPGRALSFTCKKSIGVPVVSSYPGKSVGLYGGGLIFRSDSDAEDLENYAGAGLYDSIITPQPKCVPLDYSNEPLMSDENFRNDTLLSIADIGKAVETALGAPQDIEGVYSGGRFYVVQSRPQVGI
;
A
#
# COMPACT_ATOMS: atom_id res chain seq x y z
N MET A 1 15.24 -18.98 -23.27
CA MET A 1 15.12 -19.08 -24.74
C MET A 1 15.35 -17.68 -25.31
N GLY A 2 16.10 -17.52 -26.41
CA GLY A 2 16.32 -16.20 -27.02
C GLY A 2 15.11 -15.74 -27.84
N THR A 3 14.89 -14.43 -27.97
CA THR A 3 13.75 -13.84 -28.67
C THR A 3 13.96 -13.92 -30.18
N THR A 4 12.90 -14.28 -30.93
CA THR A 4 12.90 -14.25 -32.41
C THR A 4 12.10 -13.05 -32.89
N TYR A 5 12.65 -12.28 -33.82
CA TYR A 5 11.98 -11.14 -34.45
C TYR A 5 11.56 -11.50 -35.88
N GLU A 6 10.38 -11.05 -36.30
CA GLU A 6 9.89 -11.16 -37.67
C GLU A 6 9.45 -9.77 -38.16
N PHE A 7 9.95 -9.35 -39.32
CA PHE A 7 9.58 -8.10 -39.98
C PHE A 7 9.00 -8.42 -41.36
N LYS A 8 7.77 -7.99 -41.60
CA LYS A 8 7.13 -8.06 -42.92
C LYS A 8 7.26 -6.71 -43.60
N THR A 9 7.72 -6.70 -44.84
CA THR A 9 7.95 -5.46 -45.59
C THR A 9 6.94 -5.26 -46.70
N ASP A 10 6.70 -4.00 -47.06
CA ASP A 10 5.75 -3.61 -48.11
C ASP A 10 6.16 -4.10 -49.51
N LYS A 11 7.40 -4.61 -49.65
CA LYS A 11 7.91 -5.25 -50.88
C LYS A 11 7.62 -6.76 -50.96
N GLY A 12 6.79 -7.29 -50.06
CA GLY A 12 6.38 -8.71 -50.06
C GLY A 12 7.47 -9.65 -49.54
N VAL A 13 8.34 -9.15 -48.67
CA VAL A 13 9.48 -9.86 -48.09
C VAL A 13 9.27 -10.05 -46.60
N VAL A 14 9.68 -11.20 -46.07
CA VAL A 14 9.73 -11.48 -44.62
C VAL A 14 11.18 -11.64 -44.20
N LEU A 15 11.61 -10.81 -43.24
CA LEU A 15 12.90 -10.93 -42.57
C LEU A 15 12.68 -11.53 -41.18
N THR A 16 13.35 -12.63 -40.86
CA THR A 16 13.43 -13.16 -39.49
C THR A 16 14.83 -12.97 -38.93
N ALA A 17 14.90 -12.60 -37.64
CA ALA A 17 16.13 -12.50 -36.87
C ALA A 17 16.03 -13.40 -35.64
N GLU A 18 16.93 -14.38 -35.53
CA GLU A 18 16.92 -15.39 -34.48
C GLU A 18 18.35 -15.71 -33.99
N PRO A 19 18.53 -16.21 -32.75
CA PRO A 19 19.79 -16.83 -32.36
C PRO A 19 20.06 -18.05 -33.26
N PRO A 20 21.28 -18.26 -33.77
CA PRO A 20 21.56 -19.43 -34.60
C PRO A 20 21.38 -20.72 -33.80
N GLY A 21 20.66 -21.70 -34.35
CA GLY A 21 20.65 -23.06 -33.80
C GLY A 21 21.93 -23.83 -34.15
N GLY A 22 22.46 -24.61 -33.21
CA GLY A 22 23.63 -25.50 -33.40
C GLY A 22 24.91 -25.04 -32.67
N GLN A 23 26.07 -25.60 -33.05
CA GLN A 23 27.39 -25.31 -32.45
C GLN A 23 27.81 -23.84 -32.53
N ASP A 24 27.21 -23.04 -33.42
CA ASP A 24 27.50 -21.61 -33.59
C ASP A 24 26.80 -20.70 -32.57
N ALA A 25 25.98 -21.26 -31.66
CA ALA A 25 25.13 -20.48 -30.75
C ALA A 25 25.85 -19.80 -29.58
N ASP A 26 27.05 -20.26 -29.19
CA ASP A 26 27.74 -19.66 -28.03
C ASP A 26 29.26 -19.89 -28.04
N ASN A 27 30.02 -18.85 -28.36
CA ASN A 27 31.49 -18.86 -28.24
C ASN A 27 31.97 -18.06 -27.01
N GLY A 28 31.11 -17.92 -25.99
CA GLY A 28 31.41 -17.28 -24.70
C GLY A 28 31.55 -15.75 -24.74
N SER A 29 32.11 -15.19 -25.82
CA SER A 29 32.50 -13.77 -25.95
C SER A 29 31.66 -12.99 -26.96
N PHE A 30 30.89 -13.68 -27.82
CA PHE A 30 30.14 -13.06 -28.91
C PHE A 30 28.67 -13.49 -28.90
N ILE A 31 27.81 -12.60 -29.37
CA ILE A 31 26.40 -12.80 -29.69
C ILE A 31 26.31 -12.97 -31.20
N TYR A 32 25.68 -14.05 -31.64
CA TYR A 32 25.43 -14.31 -33.05
C TYR A 32 23.95 -14.11 -33.34
N ILE A 33 23.65 -13.43 -34.45
CA ILE A 33 22.28 -13.14 -34.88
C ILE A 33 22.15 -13.60 -36.32
N ARG A 34 21.28 -14.59 -36.55
CA ARG A 34 20.99 -15.11 -37.88
C ARG A 34 19.82 -14.35 -38.48
N LEU A 35 20.06 -13.69 -39.61
CA LEU A 35 19.06 -13.00 -40.40
C LEU A 35 18.69 -13.86 -41.61
N ARG A 36 17.40 -14.10 -41.82
CA ARG A 36 16.88 -14.81 -42.99
C ARG A 36 15.82 -13.98 -43.68
N VAL A 37 15.90 -13.93 -45.00
CA VAL A 37 14.97 -13.20 -45.85
C VAL A 37 14.29 -14.17 -46.81
N SER A 38 12.96 -14.17 -46.84
CA SER A 38 12.16 -15.03 -47.74
C SER A 38 10.97 -14.27 -48.33
N SER A 39 10.33 -14.84 -49.35
CA SER A 39 9.11 -14.27 -49.94
C SER A 39 7.92 -14.48 -49.00
N GLN A 40 7.11 -13.44 -48.80
CA GLN A 40 5.89 -13.50 -48.00
C GLN A 40 4.83 -14.42 -48.62
N ASN A 41 4.86 -14.63 -49.93
CA ASN A 41 3.90 -15.47 -50.64
C ASN A 41 4.61 -16.38 -51.65
N LYS A 42 4.70 -17.67 -51.32
CA LYS A 42 5.41 -18.71 -52.09
C LYS A 42 4.97 -18.86 -53.55
N LYS A 43 3.78 -18.37 -53.91
CA LYS A 43 3.22 -18.45 -55.27
C LYS A 43 3.62 -17.30 -56.19
N THR A 44 4.25 -16.25 -55.67
CA THR A 44 4.62 -15.04 -56.41
C THR A 44 6.14 -14.89 -56.39
N PRO A 45 6.82 -14.80 -57.55
CA PRO A 45 8.27 -14.62 -57.59
C PRO A 45 8.61 -13.20 -57.11
N VAL A 46 9.09 -13.08 -55.88
CA VAL A 46 9.60 -11.83 -55.29
C VAL A 46 11.12 -11.88 -55.32
N ILE A 47 11.76 -10.82 -55.82
CA ILE A 47 13.21 -10.70 -55.77
C ILE A 47 13.60 -10.35 -54.34
N LEU A 48 14.48 -11.14 -53.72
CA LEU A 48 14.94 -10.93 -52.36
C LEU A 48 16.10 -9.91 -52.32
N PRO A 49 16.24 -9.11 -51.25
CA PRO A 49 17.38 -8.24 -51.06
C PRO A 49 18.66 -9.07 -50.89
N ASP A 50 19.72 -8.64 -51.54
CA ASP A 50 21.01 -9.33 -51.58
C ASP A 50 22.07 -8.66 -50.70
N VAL A 51 21.76 -7.48 -50.13
CA VAL A 51 22.68 -6.76 -49.24
C VAL A 51 21.93 -6.20 -48.02
N LEU A 52 22.53 -6.34 -46.83
CA LEU A 52 22.14 -5.67 -45.60
C LEU A 52 22.97 -4.40 -45.42
N HIS A 53 22.34 -3.24 -45.28
CA HIS A 53 23.03 -2.01 -44.90
C HIS A 53 22.76 -1.66 -43.44
N TRP A 54 23.79 -1.67 -42.58
CA TRP A 54 23.59 -1.69 -41.13
C TRP A 54 24.68 -0.98 -40.32
N GLY A 55 24.34 -0.67 -39.06
CA GLY A 55 25.25 -0.10 -38.07
C GLY A 55 24.77 -0.33 -36.63
N LEU A 56 25.64 -0.02 -35.67
CA LEU A 56 25.38 -0.15 -34.23
C LEU A 56 25.05 1.21 -33.59
N THR A 57 24.10 1.25 -32.65
CA THR A 57 23.74 2.46 -31.90
C THR A 57 23.67 2.20 -30.38
N ARG A 58 23.95 3.24 -29.58
CA ARG A 58 23.94 3.17 -28.10
C ARG A 58 22.57 3.47 -27.49
N ASP A 59 21.69 4.12 -28.24
CA ASP A 59 20.36 4.62 -27.87
C ASP A 59 19.44 4.78 -29.10
N GLU A 60 18.15 5.04 -28.88
CA GLU A 60 17.12 5.06 -29.94
C GLU A 60 17.22 6.24 -30.93
N LYS A 61 18.06 7.24 -30.64
CA LYS A 61 18.34 8.42 -31.49
C LYS A 61 19.83 8.55 -31.87
N GLY A 62 20.63 7.51 -31.63
CA GLY A 62 22.09 7.53 -31.81
C GLY A 62 22.54 7.51 -33.26
N LYS A 63 23.73 8.08 -33.53
CA LYS A 63 24.41 7.93 -34.83
C LYS A 63 24.85 6.49 -35.05
N TRP A 64 24.81 6.02 -36.30
CA TRP A 64 25.31 4.70 -36.68
C TRP A 64 26.82 4.63 -36.48
N ASN A 65 27.30 3.48 -36.00
CA ASN A 65 28.71 3.17 -35.91
C ASN A 65 28.96 1.81 -36.56
N ALA A 66 29.98 1.71 -37.41
CA ALA A 66 30.39 0.43 -37.94
C ALA A 66 31.02 -0.40 -36.80
N PRO A 67 30.71 -1.70 -36.68
CA PRO A 67 31.40 -2.59 -35.76
C PRO A 67 32.90 -2.70 -36.11
N GLU A 68 33.68 -3.26 -35.18
CA GLU A 68 35.11 -3.53 -35.37
C GLU A 68 35.35 -4.53 -36.51
N LEU A 69 36.49 -4.41 -37.22
CA LEU A 69 36.77 -5.13 -38.47
C LEU A 69 36.71 -6.66 -38.34
N ASP A 70 37.04 -7.20 -37.17
CA ASP A 70 37.01 -8.63 -36.82
C ASP A 70 35.58 -9.20 -36.63
N LEU A 71 34.57 -8.33 -36.67
CA LEU A 71 33.15 -8.68 -36.56
C LEU A 71 32.42 -8.65 -37.90
N TRP A 72 33.08 -8.23 -38.98
CA TRP A 72 32.42 -8.02 -40.26
C TRP A 72 32.11 -9.37 -40.94
N PRO A 73 30.87 -9.57 -41.43
CA PRO A 73 30.57 -10.70 -42.29
C PRO A 73 31.47 -10.71 -43.53
N GLU A 74 31.77 -11.90 -44.04
CA GLU A 74 32.60 -12.08 -45.23
C GLU A 74 32.01 -11.32 -46.44
N GLY A 75 32.84 -10.58 -47.17
CA GLY A 75 32.41 -9.75 -48.30
C GLY A 75 31.80 -8.39 -47.93
N SER A 76 31.83 -7.97 -46.66
CA SER A 76 31.29 -6.68 -46.23
C SER A 76 32.13 -5.49 -46.72
N LEU A 77 31.47 -4.41 -47.12
CA LEU A 77 32.07 -3.15 -47.56
C LEU A 77 31.71 -2.01 -46.59
N ASN A 78 32.69 -1.16 -46.28
CA ASN A 78 32.43 0.08 -45.54
C ASN A 78 32.07 1.19 -46.51
N VAL A 79 30.85 1.72 -46.39
CA VAL A 79 30.30 2.64 -47.40
C VAL A 79 30.36 4.10 -46.96
N THR A 80 30.31 4.38 -45.65
CA THR A 80 30.24 5.76 -45.12
C THR A 80 31.05 6.00 -43.84
N GLY A 81 31.95 5.08 -43.45
CA GLY A 81 32.70 5.12 -42.19
C GLY A 81 31.86 4.77 -40.94
N ALA A 82 30.54 4.97 -41.02
CA ALA A 82 29.56 4.76 -39.95
C ALA A 82 28.63 3.55 -40.21
N ALA A 83 28.63 3.00 -41.42
CA ALA A 83 27.71 1.94 -41.84
C ALA A 83 28.41 0.90 -42.74
N LEU A 84 27.97 -0.36 -42.62
CA LEU A 84 28.45 -1.49 -43.42
C LEU A 84 27.40 -1.94 -44.42
N GLN A 85 27.85 -2.46 -45.55
CA GLN A 85 27.04 -3.26 -46.47
C GLN A 85 27.55 -4.69 -46.46
N SER A 86 26.73 -5.63 -45.99
CA SER A 86 27.08 -7.04 -45.88
C SER A 86 26.21 -7.87 -46.82
N PRO A 87 26.80 -8.69 -47.72
CA PRO A 87 26.02 -9.47 -48.68
C PRO A 87 25.33 -10.66 -47.99
N PHE A 88 24.08 -10.93 -48.37
CA PHE A 88 23.39 -12.16 -47.98
C PHE A 88 23.88 -13.34 -48.84
N LYS A 89 23.89 -14.54 -48.25
CA LYS A 89 24.13 -15.79 -48.94
C LYS A 89 22.80 -16.43 -49.36
N THR A 90 22.60 -16.64 -50.66
CA THR A 90 21.40 -17.33 -51.16
C THR A 90 21.48 -18.83 -50.94
N LEU A 91 20.51 -19.38 -50.22
CA LEU A 91 20.27 -20.80 -50.01
C LEU A 91 19.05 -21.21 -50.87
N ARG A 92 19.21 -22.24 -51.70
CA ARG A 92 18.12 -22.81 -52.53
C ARG A 92 17.78 -24.20 -52.01
N ASN A 93 16.53 -24.38 -51.60
CA ASN A 93 15.93 -25.70 -51.35
C ASN A 93 14.85 -25.95 -52.41
N ASP A 94 14.46 -27.20 -52.64
CA ASP A 94 13.64 -27.63 -53.79
C ASP A 94 12.28 -26.90 -53.96
N GLU A 95 11.80 -26.17 -52.94
CA GLU A 95 10.56 -25.37 -53.01
C GLU A 95 10.69 -23.91 -52.51
N ASP A 96 11.86 -23.44 -52.03
CA ASP A 96 12.03 -22.07 -51.50
C ASP A 96 13.45 -21.51 -51.71
N VAL A 97 13.52 -20.20 -52.00
CA VAL A 97 14.76 -19.41 -52.01
C VAL A 97 14.81 -18.55 -50.74
N VAL A 98 15.89 -18.63 -49.98
CA VAL A 98 16.11 -17.84 -48.75
C VAL A 98 17.48 -17.18 -48.81
N ASN A 99 17.56 -15.89 -48.48
CA ASN A 99 18.82 -15.18 -48.32
C ASN A 99 19.17 -15.12 -46.83
N GLU A 100 20.34 -15.64 -46.45
CA GLU A 100 20.78 -15.75 -45.05
C GLU A 100 22.07 -14.95 -44.79
N LEU A 101 22.15 -14.29 -43.63
CA LEU A 101 23.33 -13.57 -43.15
C LEU A 101 23.50 -13.79 -41.65
N LEU A 102 24.72 -14.09 -41.20
CA LEU A 102 25.06 -14.22 -39.79
C LEU A 102 25.82 -12.98 -39.33
N LEU A 103 25.24 -12.23 -38.40
CA LEU A 103 25.90 -11.10 -37.74
C LEU A 103 26.58 -11.57 -36.45
N LYS A 104 27.73 -10.97 -36.13
CA LYS A 104 28.53 -11.25 -34.94
C LYS A 104 28.77 -9.94 -34.18
N VAL A 105 28.46 -9.92 -32.88
CA VAL A 105 28.68 -8.75 -32.00
C VAL A 105 29.30 -9.21 -30.67
N LYS A 106 30.16 -8.40 -30.03
CA LYS A 106 30.73 -8.75 -28.72
C LYS A 106 29.69 -8.67 -27.59
N LYS A 107 29.73 -9.58 -26.61
CA LYS A 107 28.79 -9.59 -25.46
C LYS A 107 28.94 -8.37 -24.55
N ASP A 108 30.14 -7.84 -24.42
CA ASP A 108 30.48 -6.66 -23.60
C ASP A 108 30.38 -5.33 -24.38
N THR A 109 29.71 -5.34 -25.54
CA THR A 109 29.61 -4.16 -26.38
C THR A 109 28.87 -3.01 -25.70
N PRO A 110 29.33 -1.74 -25.84
CA PRO A 110 28.60 -0.58 -25.31
C PRO A 110 27.37 -0.21 -26.15
N TYR A 111 27.16 -0.87 -27.30
CA TYR A 111 26.03 -0.64 -28.19
C TYR A 111 24.82 -1.48 -27.75
N LYS A 112 23.62 -0.92 -27.89
CA LYS A 112 22.38 -1.59 -27.45
C LYS A 112 21.59 -2.16 -28.62
N MET A 113 21.74 -1.60 -29.81
CA MET A 113 20.91 -1.89 -30.97
C MET A 113 21.74 -2.13 -32.24
N ILE A 114 21.19 -2.94 -33.14
CA ILE A 114 21.55 -3.00 -34.56
C ILE A 114 20.45 -2.27 -35.33
N GLU A 115 20.80 -1.22 -36.06
CA GLU A 115 19.91 -0.57 -37.03
C GLU A 115 20.30 -0.95 -38.44
N PHE A 116 19.33 -1.22 -39.32
CA PHE A 116 19.60 -1.61 -40.70
C PHE A 116 18.46 -1.30 -41.67
N VAL A 117 18.79 -1.35 -42.95
CA VAL A 117 17.88 -1.28 -44.10
C VAL A 117 18.27 -2.36 -45.11
N LEU A 118 17.30 -2.85 -45.87
CA LEU A 118 17.53 -3.89 -46.88
C LEU A 118 17.80 -3.23 -48.24
N TYR A 119 18.87 -3.67 -48.91
CA TYR A 119 19.29 -3.12 -50.20
C TYR A 119 19.20 -4.17 -51.30
N PHE A 120 18.63 -3.77 -52.42
CA PHE A 120 18.44 -4.58 -53.63
C PHE A 120 19.40 -4.06 -54.68
N SER A 121 20.58 -4.69 -54.80
CA SER A 121 21.66 -4.17 -55.64
C SER A 121 21.31 -4.18 -57.13
N HIS A 122 20.53 -5.17 -57.57
CA HIS A 122 20.15 -5.36 -58.97
C HIS A 122 19.32 -4.22 -59.57
N ASN A 123 18.58 -3.46 -58.74
CA ASN A 123 17.76 -2.33 -59.18
C ASN A 123 18.04 -1.04 -58.39
N ASN A 124 19.12 -1.01 -57.59
CA ASN A 124 19.51 0.10 -56.74
C ASN A 124 18.37 0.66 -55.88
N SER A 125 17.57 -0.24 -55.28
CA SER A 125 16.43 0.14 -54.44
C SER A 125 16.63 -0.26 -52.99
N TRP A 126 15.99 0.50 -52.09
CA TRP A 126 16.09 0.33 -50.65
C TRP A 126 14.74 0.00 -50.05
N ASP A 127 14.74 -0.78 -48.98
CA ASP A 127 13.60 -0.96 -48.10
C ASP A 127 14.01 -0.56 -46.68
N ASN A 128 13.46 0.56 -46.24
CA ASN A 128 13.78 1.19 -44.97
C ASN A 128 12.56 1.24 -44.03
N ASN A 129 11.64 0.25 -44.14
CA ASN A 129 10.52 0.08 -43.22
C ASN A 129 9.67 1.36 -43.08
N GLY A 130 9.13 1.84 -44.22
CA GLY A 130 8.26 3.02 -44.25
C GLY A 130 8.95 4.33 -43.82
N GLY A 131 10.26 4.45 -44.04
CA GLY A 131 11.06 5.62 -43.64
C GLY A 131 11.65 5.56 -42.23
N LYS A 132 11.51 4.44 -41.52
CA LYS A 132 12.08 4.20 -40.19
C LYS A 132 12.90 2.92 -40.19
N ASN A 133 14.23 3.01 -40.26
CA ASN A 133 15.17 1.86 -40.26
C ASN A 133 14.72 0.69 -39.36
N PHE A 134 14.96 -0.55 -39.79
CA PHE A 134 14.71 -1.73 -38.96
C PHE A 134 15.66 -1.74 -37.75
N ARG A 135 15.21 -2.28 -36.62
CA ARG A 135 15.95 -2.25 -35.35
C ARG A 135 15.88 -3.58 -34.62
N LEU A 136 17.02 -4.03 -34.10
CA LEU A 136 17.15 -5.22 -33.27
C LEU A 136 17.88 -4.89 -31.97
N ARG A 137 17.31 -5.24 -30.81
CA ARG A 137 18.01 -5.16 -29.52
C ARG A 137 19.01 -6.29 -29.41
N ILE A 138 20.28 -5.96 -29.19
CA ILE A 138 21.37 -6.95 -29.10
C ILE A 138 21.14 -7.90 -27.91
N LYS A 139 20.59 -7.39 -26.80
CA LYS A 139 20.38 -8.13 -25.55
C LYS A 139 19.39 -9.28 -25.68
N ASP A 140 18.44 -9.16 -26.60
CA ASP A 140 17.34 -10.11 -26.77
C ASP A 140 17.80 -11.44 -27.39
N PHE A 141 19.01 -11.43 -27.94
CA PHE A 141 19.68 -12.59 -28.50
C PHE A 141 20.70 -13.22 -27.54
N ILE A 142 20.80 -12.72 -26.29
CA ILE A 142 21.62 -13.35 -25.25
C ILE A 142 20.87 -14.59 -24.75
N VAL A 143 21.32 -15.77 -25.19
CA VAL A 143 20.79 -17.04 -24.70
C VAL A 143 21.32 -17.29 -23.29
N SER A 144 20.52 -16.99 -22.26
CA SER A 144 20.81 -17.45 -20.90
C SER A 144 20.54 -18.95 -20.82
N LYS A 145 21.57 -19.79 -20.93
CA LYS A 145 21.47 -21.15 -20.39
C LYS A 145 21.78 -21.09 -18.90
N SER A 146 20.81 -21.52 -18.09
CA SER A 146 21.08 -22.19 -16.82
C SER A 146 22.19 -23.21 -17.09
N LYS A 147 23.34 -23.03 -16.44
CA LYS A 147 24.49 -23.92 -16.56
C LYS A 147 24.14 -25.28 -15.96
N VAL A 148 23.57 -26.18 -16.76
CA VAL A 148 23.89 -27.60 -16.60
C VAL A 148 25.19 -27.80 -17.34
N ILE A 149 26.30 -27.73 -16.61
CA ILE A 149 27.59 -28.23 -17.10
C ILE A 149 27.46 -29.74 -17.05
N ASP A 150 27.64 -30.40 -18.19
CA ASP A 150 27.89 -31.83 -18.24
C ASP A 150 29.29 -32.05 -17.66
N VAL A 151 29.35 -32.23 -16.32
CA VAL A 151 30.60 -32.55 -15.61
C VAL A 151 30.71 -34.06 -15.58
N SER A 152 31.57 -34.58 -16.46
CA SER A 152 32.14 -35.91 -16.33
C SER A 152 32.90 -36.00 -15.00
N SER A 153 32.22 -36.42 -13.93
CA SER A 153 32.88 -37.00 -12.76
C SER A 153 31.99 -38.14 -12.25
N GLU A 154 32.59 -39.31 -12.11
CA GLU A 154 31.89 -40.55 -11.70
C GLU A 154 31.25 -40.44 -10.30
N VAL A 155 31.55 -39.39 -9.56
CA VAL A 155 30.96 -39.04 -8.25
C VAL A 155 29.48 -38.65 -8.36
N LEU A 156 29.05 -37.98 -9.43
CA LEU A 156 27.66 -37.51 -9.59
C LEU A 156 26.69 -38.59 -10.10
N LYS A 157 27.20 -39.72 -10.62
CA LYS A 157 26.36 -40.85 -11.07
C LYS A 157 25.86 -41.74 -9.93
N GLN A 158 26.41 -41.63 -8.73
CA GLN A 158 26.05 -42.51 -7.60
C GLN A 158 24.82 -42.08 -6.81
N TYR A 159 24.28 -40.87 -7.03
CA TYR A 159 23.19 -40.33 -6.22
C TYR A 159 22.17 -39.60 -7.10
N PRO A 160 21.01 -40.21 -7.42
CA PRO A 160 20.03 -39.59 -8.30
C PRO A 160 19.41 -38.36 -7.62
N VAL A 161 19.44 -37.22 -8.31
CA VAL A 161 18.63 -36.05 -7.96
C VAL A 161 17.18 -36.42 -8.23
N HIS A 162 16.36 -36.50 -7.18
CA HIS A 162 14.92 -36.71 -7.34
C HIS A 162 14.32 -35.55 -8.13
N ASN A 163 13.57 -35.86 -9.18
CA ASN A 163 12.79 -34.92 -9.99
C ASN A 163 11.80 -34.12 -9.12
N ARG A 164 12.26 -33.00 -8.57
CA ARG A 164 11.50 -31.82 -8.14
C ARG A 164 12.40 -30.61 -8.40
N GLU A 165 11.82 -29.45 -8.65
CA GLU A 165 12.52 -28.20 -8.99
C GLU A 165 13.59 -27.83 -7.95
N THR A 166 14.82 -28.35 -8.11
CA THR A 166 15.97 -27.95 -7.30
C THR A 166 16.77 -26.91 -8.06
N ASP A 167 16.87 -25.69 -7.52
CA ASP A 167 17.81 -24.67 -8.00
C ASP A 167 19.24 -25.18 -7.74
N GLY A 168 19.95 -25.54 -8.80
CA GLY A 168 21.34 -26.02 -8.75
C GLY A 168 22.33 -24.96 -9.24
N PHE A 169 23.37 -24.68 -8.46
CA PHE A 169 24.46 -23.77 -8.82
C PHE A 169 25.76 -24.56 -8.99
N THR A 170 26.52 -24.28 -10.05
CA THR A 170 27.84 -24.86 -10.27
C THR A 170 28.90 -23.76 -10.26
N PHE A 171 29.86 -23.87 -9.33
CA PHE A 171 30.99 -22.95 -9.18
C PHE A 171 32.28 -23.61 -9.66
N ASN A 172 33.03 -22.92 -10.52
CA ASN A 172 34.37 -23.35 -10.92
C ASN A 172 35.39 -22.88 -9.88
N LEU A 173 36.22 -23.79 -9.36
CA LEU A 173 37.20 -23.54 -8.31
C LEU A 173 38.63 -23.49 -8.89
N PRO A 174 39.32 -22.34 -8.88
CA PRO A 174 40.70 -22.24 -9.35
C PRO A 174 41.70 -22.96 -8.41
N PRO A 175 42.78 -23.58 -8.90
CA PRO A 175 43.18 -23.69 -10.30
C PRO A 175 42.52 -24.85 -11.06
N HIS A 176 42.02 -25.89 -10.38
CA HIS A 176 41.25 -27.00 -10.96
C HIS A 176 40.29 -27.60 -9.92
N GLY A 177 38.99 -27.65 -10.23
CA GLY A 177 37.92 -28.24 -9.42
C GLY A 177 36.56 -27.59 -9.65
N THR A 178 35.48 -28.26 -9.24
CA THR A 178 34.08 -27.86 -9.41
C THR A 178 33.31 -28.09 -8.12
N LEU A 179 32.60 -27.08 -7.63
CA LEU A 179 31.65 -27.19 -6.53
C LEU A 179 30.22 -27.10 -7.09
N TYR A 180 29.44 -28.13 -6.86
CA TYR A 180 28.01 -28.15 -7.09
C TYR A 180 27.27 -27.83 -5.80
N ALA A 181 26.28 -26.94 -5.87
CA ALA A 181 25.39 -26.62 -4.77
C ALA A 181 23.95 -26.87 -5.23
N SER A 182 23.20 -27.71 -4.53
CA SER A 182 21.76 -27.88 -4.75
C SER A 182 20.98 -27.41 -3.54
N MET A 183 19.84 -26.78 -3.80
CA MET A 183 18.93 -26.30 -2.78
C MET A 183 17.61 -27.03 -2.89
N ASP A 184 17.17 -27.63 -1.78
CA ASP A 184 15.84 -28.20 -1.62
C ASP A 184 15.02 -27.29 -0.70
N LYS A 185 13.97 -26.67 -1.27
CA LYS A 185 13.06 -25.74 -0.60
C LYS A 185 11.80 -26.50 -0.20
N SER A 186 11.88 -27.29 0.87
CA SER A 186 10.68 -27.84 1.50
C SER A 186 9.95 -26.73 2.30
N SER A 187 8.63 -26.84 2.49
CA SER A 187 7.84 -25.79 3.15
C SER A 187 8.28 -25.47 4.58
N SER A 188 9.02 -26.35 5.26
CA SER A 188 9.49 -26.16 6.65
C SER A 188 11.00 -25.93 6.80
N GLN A 189 11.83 -26.36 5.83
CA GLN A 189 13.29 -26.17 5.87
C GLN A 189 13.89 -25.99 4.47
N ILE A 190 14.86 -25.09 4.35
CA ILE A 190 15.77 -24.95 3.21
C ILE A 190 17.02 -25.80 3.47
N VAL A 191 17.26 -26.79 2.62
CA VAL A 191 18.43 -27.69 2.71
C VAL A 191 19.39 -27.38 1.57
N LEU A 192 20.56 -26.83 1.90
CA LEU A 192 21.65 -26.57 0.96
C LEU A 192 22.65 -27.73 0.99
N SER A 193 22.77 -28.46 -0.11
CA SER A 193 23.76 -29.53 -0.30
C SER A 193 24.91 -29.05 -1.20
N LEU A 194 26.13 -29.07 -0.70
CA LEU A 194 27.36 -28.74 -1.43
C LEU A 194 28.14 -30.02 -1.74
N SER A 195 28.61 -30.20 -2.97
CA SER A 195 29.38 -31.36 -3.43
C SER A 195 30.54 -30.91 -4.30
N THR A 196 31.75 -31.41 -4.09
CA THR A 196 32.94 -31.00 -4.85
C THR A 196 33.79 -32.17 -5.31
N ASP A 197 34.47 -32.02 -6.45
CA ASP A 197 35.47 -32.95 -6.97
C ASP A 197 36.88 -32.68 -6.41
N ILE A 198 37.05 -31.64 -5.58
CA ILE A 198 38.33 -31.36 -4.91
C ILE A 198 38.53 -32.38 -3.78
N PRO A 199 39.65 -33.14 -3.78
CA PRO A 199 39.90 -34.14 -2.75
C PRO A 199 40.14 -33.47 -1.38
N PRO A 200 39.58 -34.05 -0.29
CA PRO A 200 39.82 -33.59 1.07
C PRO A 200 41.29 -33.75 1.49
N PRO A 201 41.78 -33.01 2.50
CA PRO A 201 41.01 -32.13 3.39
C PRO A 201 40.61 -30.80 2.72
N LEU A 202 39.36 -30.38 2.90
CA LEU A 202 38.81 -29.12 2.39
C LEU A 202 37.80 -28.58 3.41
N ILE A 203 37.88 -27.28 3.68
CA ILE A 203 37.07 -26.59 4.67
C ILE A 203 36.21 -25.53 3.97
N LEU A 204 34.90 -25.53 4.24
CA LEU A 204 34.01 -24.43 3.91
C LEU A 204 34.09 -23.37 5.00
N HIS A 205 34.49 -22.16 4.66
CA HIS A 205 34.48 -21.01 5.55
C HIS A 205 33.39 -20.04 5.09
N TRP A 206 32.36 -19.79 5.91
CA TRP A 206 31.14 -19.13 5.45
C TRP A 206 30.46 -18.24 6.50
N GLY A 207 29.60 -17.35 6.00
CA GLY A 207 28.72 -16.45 6.75
C GLY A 207 27.41 -16.16 5.99
N VAL A 208 26.54 -15.34 6.55
CA VAL A 208 25.20 -15.06 6.02
C VAL A 208 25.00 -13.56 5.76
N SER A 209 24.02 -13.21 4.93
CA SER A 209 23.51 -11.85 4.79
C SER A 209 21.99 -11.86 4.67
N ASP A 210 21.30 -11.27 5.65
CA ASP A 210 19.83 -11.20 5.70
C ASP A 210 19.24 -10.21 4.67
N ARG A 211 20.08 -9.32 4.11
CA ARG A 211 19.69 -8.25 3.17
C ARG A 211 20.18 -8.48 1.73
N GLY A 212 20.77 -9.63 1.44
CA GLY A 212 21.29 -9.97 0.10
C GLY A 212 22.56 -9.21 -0.30
N GLY A 213 23.28 -8.60 0.65
CA GLY A 213 24.53 -7.86 0.41
C GLY A 213 25.77 -8.76 0.30
N ASN A 214 26.95 -8.14 0.17
CA ASN A 214 28.25 -8.84 0.11
C ASN A 214 29.04 -8.79 1.44
N LYS A 215 28.41 -8.32 2.53
CA LYS A 215 29.02 -8.25 3.87
C LYS A 215 28.61 -9.48 4.68
N TRP A 216 29.59 -10.12 5.33
CA TRP A 216 29.41 -11.33 6.12
C TRP A 216 28.87 -11.00 7.51
N GLU A 217 27.86 -11.74 7.96
CA GLU A 217 27.40 -11.78 9.34
C GLU A 217 27.48 -13.21 9.87
N ILE A 218 27.68 -13.36 11.18
CA ILE A 218 27.77 -14.68 11.81
C ILE A 218 26.34 -15.24 11.94
N PRO A 219 26.08 -16.50 11.57
CA PRO A 219 24.77 -17.15 11.72
C PRO A 219 24.33 -17.41 13.18
N THR A 220 24.58 -16.53 14.14
CA THR A 220 24.30 -16.75 15.58
C THR A 220 22.81 -16.88 15.92
N LYS A 221 21.92 -16.49 15.00
CA LYS A 221 20.46 -16.56 15.17
C LYS A 221 19.85 -17.86 14.64
N TYR A 222 20.64 -18.74 14.02
CA TYR A 222 20.14 -19.91 13.30
C TYR A 222 20.66 -21.20 13.96
N GLU A 223 19.77 -22.14 14.30
CA GLU A 223 20.17 -23.48 14.76
C GLU A 223 20.81 -24.25 13.59
N VAL A 224 22.15 -24.37 13.60
CA VAL A 224 22.88 -25.16 12.59
C VAL A 224 23.18 -26.55 13.17
N SER A 225 22.64 -27.61 12.56
CA SER A 225 22.78 -29.00 13.01
C SER A 225 24.22 -29.54 12.97
N GLU A 226 24.49 -30.56 13.82
CA GLU A 226 25.77 -31.19 14.22
C GLU A 226 26.95 -31.20 13.23
N GLY A 227 28.16 -30.87 13.76
CA GLY A 227 29.45 -31.04 13.09
C GLY A 227 30.40 -29.83 13.10
N ASN A 228 30.05 -28.71 13.76
CA ASN A 228 30.79 -27.45 13.64
C ASN A 228 31.83 -27.26 14.75
N SER A 229 33.09 -26.99 14.38
CA SER A 229 34.10 -26.41 15.28
C SER A 229 34.10 -24.88 15.11
N ILE A 230 33.68 -24.15 16.14
CA ILE A 230 33.74 -22.67 16.13
C ILE A 230 35.21 -22.25 16.22
N ILE A 231 35.73 -21.59 15.19
CA ILE A 231 37.05 -20.97 15.22
C ILE A 231 36.90 -19.45 15.03
N LYS A 232 37.23 -18.71 16.11
CA LYS A 232 37.53 -17.25 16.17
C LYS A 232 36.47 -16.30 15.58
N ASN A 233 35.51 -15.88 16.41
CA ASN A 233 34.73 -14.61 16.43
C ASN A 233 34.28 -13.90 15.13
N SER A 234 34.28 -14.52 13.94
CA SER A 234 33.86 -13.84 12.69
C SER A 234 33.24 -14.71 11.58
N SER A 235 33.16 -16.04 11.72
CA SER A 235 32.77 -16.96 10.64
C SER A 235 32.49 -18.39 11.16
N LEU A 236 31.84 -19.24 10.35
CA LEU A 236 31.68 -20.68 10.61
C LEU A 236 32.55 -21.52 9.65
N GLU A 237 33.02 -22.67 10.14
CA GLU A 237 33.80 -23.63 9.35
C GLU A 237 33.16 -25.03 9.36
N ASN A 238 33.14 -25.67 8.19
CA ASN A 238 32.64 -27.02 8.01
C ASN A 238 33.62 -27.84 7.16
N GLU A 239 34.05 -28.99 7.67
CA GLU A 239 34.88 -29.92 6.90
C GLU A 239 34.04 -30.76 5.93
N PHE A 240 34.54 -30.95 4.70
CA PHE A 240 33.96 -31.92 3.77
C PHE A 240 34.37 -33.34 4.19
N ILE A 241 33.40 -34.21 4.54
CA ILE A 241 33.65 -35.54 5.12
C ILE A 241 34.36 -36.49 4.11
N GLU A 242 35.36 -37.22 4.60
CA GLU A 242 36.38 -38.02 3.87
C GLU A 242 35.90 -38.96 2.76
N LYS A 243 34.63 -39.40 2.72
CA LYS A 243 34.16 -40.42 1.76
C LYS A 243 33.17 -39.96 0.68
N SER A 244 32.63 -38.75 0.74
CA SER A 244 31.56 -38.33 -0.20
C SER A 244 31.77 -36.98 -0.87
N GLY A 245 32.72 -36.15 -0.40
CA GLY A 245 32.90 -34.79 -0.93
C GLY A 245 31.66 -33.91 -0.78
N ARG A 246 30.72 -34.27 0.12
CA ARG A 246 29.43 -33.60 0.33
C ARG A 246 29.34 -32.96 1.72
N LEU A 247 28.77 -31.77 1.77
CA LEU A 247 28.44 -31.01 2.98
C LEU A 247 26.98 -30.54 2.88
N THR A 248 26.22 -30.55 3.97
CA THR A 248 24.82 -30.08 3.98
C THR A 248 24.61 -29.05 5.08
N ILE A 249 24.01 -27.91 4.73
CA ILE A 249 23.64 -26.84 5.64
C ILE A 249 22.12 -26.68 5.60
N LYS A 250 21.46 -26.56 6.75
CA LYS A 250 20.00 -26.48 6.85
C LYS A 250 19.58 -25.18 7.53
N PHE A 251 18.53 -24.56 7.02
CA PHE A 251 17.88 -23.38 7.61
C PHE A 251 16.37 -23.60 7.72
N PRO A 252 15.70 -23.23 8.81
CA PRO A 252 14.24 -23.14 8.83
C PRO A 252 13.75 -22.11 7.80
N THR A 253 12.69 -22.40 7.04
CA THR A 253 12.24 -21.54 5.93
C THR A 253 11.89 -20.13 6.39
N ASP A 254 11.24 -19.99 7.55
CA ASP A 254 10.81 -18.69 8.10
C ASP A 254 12.01 -17.82 8.48
N THR A 255 13.03 -18.42 9.10
CA THR A 255 14.21 -17.71 9.59
C THR A 255 15.37 -17.71 8.61
N ALA A 256 15.32 -18.40 7.48
CA ALA A 256 16.48 -18.52 6.61
C ALA A 256 16.99 -17.13 6.12
N PRO A 257 18.32 -16.91 6.09
CA PRO A 257 18.91 -15.66 5.64
C PRO A 257 18.69 -15.46 4.14
N ALA A 258 18.82 -14.23 3.64
CA ALA A 258 18.62 -13.96 2.21
C ALA A 258 19.68 -14.65 1.33
N CYS A 259 20.96 -14.65 1.74
CA CYS A 259 22.02 -15.40 1.06
C CYS A 259 23.13 -15.88 2.00
N ILE A 260 23.89 -16.89 1.55
CA ILE A 260 25.15 -17.35 2.14
C ILE A 260 26.32 -16.80 1.31
N LEU A 261 27.35 -16.35 2.01
CA LEU A 261 28.66 -15.97 1.45
C LEU A 261 29.72 -16.94 1.96
N PHE A 262 30.60 -17.44 1.09
CA PHE A 262 31.60 -18.44 1.50
C PHE A 262 32.89 -18.39 0.68
N VAL A 263 33.95 -18.97 1.26
CA VAL A 263 35.22 -19.30 0.60
C VAL A 263 35.63 -20.71 1.02
N LEU A 264 36.51 -21.36 0.25
CA LEU A 264 37.03 -22.67 0.60
C LEU A 264 38.49 -22.57 1.03
N PHE A 265 38.88 -23.31 2.06
CA PHE A 265 40.25 -23.39 2.54
C PHE A 265 40.78 -24.81 2.41
N LYS A 266 41.99 -24.94 1.86
CA LYS A 266 42.67 -26.22 1.64
C LYS A 266 43.87 -26.35 2.60
N PRO A 267 43.73 -27.08 3.73
CA PRO A 267 44.73 -27.06 4.79
C PRO A 267 46.09 -27.63 4.39
N ASP A 268 46.12 -28.69 3.59
CA ASP A 268 47.34 -29.35 3.09
C ASP A 268 48.20 -28.42 2.20
N LYS A 269 47.59 -27.41 1.58
CA LYS A 269 48.27 -26.41 0.74
C LYS A 269 48.31 -25.02 1.35
N ASN A 270 47.72 -24.82 2.53
CA ASN A 270 47.51 -23.52 3.16
C ASN A 270 46.96 -22.47 2.17
N ALA A 271 45.98 -22.85 1.37
CA ALA A 271 45.49 -22.04 0.24
C ALA A 271 44.00 -21.74 0.36
N TRP A 272 43.62 -20.48 0.10
CA TRP A 272 42.23 -20.03 0.02
C TRP A 272 41.76 -20.02 -1.43
N ILE A 273 40.57 -20.56 -1.66
CA ILE A 273 39.92 -20.60 -2.96
C ILE A 273 38.74 -19.64 -2.92
N LYS A 274 38.77 -18.66 -3.83
CA LYS A 274 37.79 -17.56 -3.97
C LYS A 274 37.28 -17.45 -5.41
N ASN A 275 36.18 -16.73 -5.60
CA ASN A 275 35.66 -16.40 -6.92
C ASN A 275 36.38 -15.17 -7.51
N GLY A 276 37.63 -15.35 -7.93
CA GLY A 276 38.48 -14.24 -8.34
C GLY A 276 38.90 -13.37 -7.15
N ARG A 277 38.42 -12.11 -7.08
CA ARG A 277 38.65 -11.20 -5.94
C ARG A 277 37.50 -11.18 -4.93
N GLU A 278 36.40 -11.87 -5.22
CA GLU A 278 35.18 -11.88 -4.41
C GLU A 278 34.94 -13.24 -3.76
N ASP A 279 34.08 -13.26 -2.74
CA ASP A 279 33.64 -14.49 -2.09
C ASP A 279 32.51 -15.14 -2.91
N PHE A 280 32.33 -16.46 -2.78
CA PHE A 280 31.22 -17.16 -3.42
C PHE A 280 29.90 -16.81 -2.72
N LYS A 281 28.81 -16.79 -3.48
CA LYS A 281 27.48 -16.39 -2.98
C LYS A 281 26.40 -17.34 -3.48
N ILE A 282 25.53 -17.78 -2.57
CA ILE A 282 24.33 -18.58 -2.88
C ILE A 282 23.11 -17.85 -2.29
N GLN A 283 22.16 -17.49 -3.15
CA GLN A 283 20.90 -16.85 -2.74
C GLN A 283 19.90 -17.91 -2.25
N LEU A 284 19.31 -17.71 -1.07
CA LEU A 284 18.36 -18.64 -0.46
C LEU A 284 16.90 -18.16 -0.57
N LYS A 285 16.64 -16.84 -0.51
CA LYS A 285 15.31 -16.22 -0.66
C LYS A 285 15.30 -15.16 -1.75
N GLU A 286 14.17 -14.96 -2.43
CA GLU A 286 13.97 -13.77 -3.28
C GLU A 286 13.86 -12.54 -2.37
N VAL A 287 14.72 -11.54 -2.60
CA VAL A 287 14.58 -10.22 -1.98
C VAL A 287 13.67 -9.43 -2.91
N GLN A 288 12.50 -9.03 -2.44
CA GLN A 288 11.68 -8.08 -3.19
C GLN A 288 12.56 -6.87 -3.53
N PRO A 289 12.73 -6.52 -4.82
CA PRO A 289 13.35 -5.26 -5.16
C PRO A 289 12.47 -4.17 -4.52
N LEU A 290 13.07 -3.27 -3.73
CA LEU A 290 12.40 -2.01 -3.42
C LEU A 290 11.91 -1.44 -4.75
N GLY A 291 10.61 -1.15 -4.85
CA GLY A 291 10.04 -0.49 -6.01
C GLY A 291 10.72 0.87 -6.26
N ASP A 292 11.67 0.88 -7.20
CA ASP A 292 12.16 1.99 -8.04
C ASP A 292 13.58 1.65 -8.53
N THR A 293 13.69 0.93 -9.64
CA THR A 293 14.96 0.81 -10.39
C THR A 293 15.38 2.12 -11.07
N ASP A 294 14.52 3.14 -11.12
CA ASP A 294 14.77 4.38 -11.87
C ASP A 294 15.70 5.37 -11.16
N HIS A 295 15.82 5.30 -9.82
CA HIS A 295 16.55 6.32 -9.03
C HIS A 295 17.79 5.79 -8.30
N THR A 296 18.19 4.54 -8.55
CA THR A 296 19.39 3.95 -7.91
C THR A 296 20.65 4.76 -8.21
N THR A 297 20.77 5.30 -9.42
CA THR A 297 21.89 6.17 -9.83
C THR A 297 21.96 7.46 -9.03
N VAL A 298 20.81 8.10 -8.78
CA VAL A 298 20.70 9.33 -7.99
C VAL A 298 21.06 9.05 -6.53
N ILE A 299 20.53 7.97 -5.97
CA ILE A 299 20.84 7.54 -4.61
C ILE A 299 22.33 7.24 -4.45
N ASP A 300 22.92 6.50 -5.38
CA ASP A 300 24.34 6.16 -5.31
C ASP A 300 25.23 7.40 -5.49
N GLU A 301 24.83 8.36 -6.32
CA GLU A 301 25.51 9.65 -6.42
C GLU A 301 25.44 10.44 -5.10
N ILE A 302 24.25 10.57 -4.50
CA ILE A 302 24.06 11.21 -3.19
C ILE A 302 24.94 10.55 -2.14
N VAL A 303 24.88 9.21 -2.02
CA VAL A 303 25.66 8.46 -1.03
C VAL A 303 27.15 8.61 -1.27
N SER A 304 27.59 8.56 -2.53
CA SER A 304 29.01 8.73 -2.89
C SER A 304 29.54 10.10 -2.47
N LYS A 305 28.75 11.16 -2.68
CA LYS A 305 29.12 12.53 -2.29
C LYS A 305 29.10 12.74 -0.78
N GLU A 306 28.08 12.25 -0.09
CA GLU A 306 27.93 12.42 1.37
C GLU A 306 28.93 11.58 2.18
N THR A 307 29.29 10.39 1.71
CA THR A 307 30.18 9.46 2.44
C THR A 307 31.63 9.45 1.94
N GLY A 308 31.92 10.09 0.80
CA GLY A 308 33.24 10.13 0.20
C GLY A 308 34.24 11.04 0.95
N PRO A 309 35.56 10.80 0.85
CA PRO A 309 36.57 11.60 1.56
C PRO A 309 36.77 13.03 1.02
N GLN A 310 36.03 13.41 -0.03
CA GLN A 310 36.19 14.67 -0.76
C GLN A 310 35.66 15.88 0.02
N SER A 311 36.09 17.07 -0.39
CA SER A 311 35.54 18.36 0.02
C SER A 311 34.04 18.42 -0.20
N TRP A 312 33.26 18.64 0.86
CA TRP A 312 31.79 18.64 0.81
C TRP A 312 31.20 19.65 1.79
N THR A 313 30.28 20.51 1.34
CA THR A 313 29.62 21.52 2.19
C THR A 313 28.14 21.64 1.85
N LEU A 314 27.38 22.36 2.68
CA LEU A 314 25.98 22.71 2.38
C LEU A 314 25.80 23.39 1.02
N MET A 315 26.74 24.24 0.59
CA MET A 315 26.70 24.85 -0.75
C MET A 315 26.77 23.78 -1.84
N HIS A 316 27.68 22.81 -1.72
CA HIS A 316 27.77 21.70 -2.67
C HIS A 316 26.49 20.86 -2.70
N ARG A 317 25.91 20.58 -1.52
CA ARG A 317 24.62 19.89 -1.38
C ARG A 317 23.48 20.63 -2.09
N PHE A 318 23.33 21.93 -1.85
CA PHE A 318 22.29 22.74 -2.48
C PHE A 318 22.47 22.86 -3.99
N ASN A 319 23.71 22.98 -4.46
CA ASN A 319 24.00 22.98 -5.90
C ASN A 319 23.66 21.62 -6.54
N LEU A 320 23.96 20.50 -5.87
CA LEU A 320 23.60 19.18 -6.37
C LEU A 320 22.08 18.97 -6.38
N CYS A 321 21.36 19.42 -5.36
CA CYS A 321 19.89 19.44 -5.35
C CYS A 321 19.33 20.26 -6.52
N HIS A 322 19.89 21.45 -6.77
CA HIS A 322 19.50 22.30 -7.89
C HIS A 322 19.69 21.58 -9.23
N ASN A 323 20.80 20.86 -9.41
CA ASN A 323 21.05 20.10 -10.64
C ASN A 323 20.06 18.95 -10.81
N PHE A 324 19.74 18.21 -9.74
CA PHE A 324 18.72 17.15 -9.79
C PHE A 324 17.32 17.70 -10.13
N CYS A 325 16.99 18.92 -9.68
CA CYS A 325 15.73 19.58 -10.03
C CYS A 325 15.56 19.80 -11.54
N GLU A 326 16.62 19.87 -12.35
CA GLU A 326 16.51 20.00 -13.81
C GLU A 326 15.96 18.73 -14.48
N GLY A 327 16.27 17.55 -13.92
CA GLY A 327 15.80 16.24 -14.42
C GLY A 327 14.55 15.70 -13.72
N MET A 328 14.21 16.21 -12.52
CA MET A 328 13.16 15.66 -11.64
C MET A 328 11.95 16.56 -11.43
N SER A 329 11.81 17.64 -12.21
CA SER A 329 10.75 18.65 -12.03
C SER A 329 9.32 18.09 -11.99
N ASN A 330 9.06 16.97 -12.68
CA ASN A 330 7.77 16.27 -12.66
C ASN A 330 7.83 14.87 -12.03
N ASP A 331 8.98 14.52 -11.44
CA ASP A 331 9.21 13.19 -10.87
C ASP A 331 9.02 13.21 -9.35
N ARG A 332 7.89 12.65 -8.94
CA ARG A 332 7.47 12.55 -7.55
C ARG A 332 8.46 11.75 -6.70
N ASN A 333 9.00 10.65 -7.22
CA ASN A 333 9.87 9.76 -6.44
C ASN A 333 11.27 10.38 -6.24
N GLY A 334 11.82 11.03 -7.27
CA GLY A 334 13.06 11.80 -7.15
C GLY A 334 12.96 12.94 -6.12
N LEU A 335 11.84 13.69 -6.12
CA LEU A 335 11.60 14.74 -5.13
C LEU A 335 11.43 14.19 -3.70
N TYR A 336 10.87 12.98 -3.53
CA TYR A 336 10.84 12.31 -2.21
C TYR A 336 12.23 11.95 -1.71
N ILE A 337 13.09 11.43 -2.58
CA ILE A 337 14.50 11.14 -2.25
C ILE A 337 15.21 12.42 -1.83
N MET A 338 15.00 13.53 -2.56
CA MET A 338 15.59 14.83 -2.25
C MET A 338 15.10 15.37 -0.89
N TYR A 339 13.80 15.27 -0.62
CA TYR A 339 13.23 15.62 0.70
C TYR A 339 13.90 14.83 1.83
N ILE A 340 13.98 13.50 1.69
CA ILE A 340 14.55 12.61 2.70
C ILE A 340 16.02 12.96 2.96
N TRP A 341 16.79 13.19 1.89
CA TRP A 341 18.18 13.58 1.98
C TRP A 341 18.38 14.91 2.71
N LEU A 342 17.63 15.95 2.34
CA LEU A 342 17.69 17.25 2.99
C LEU A 342 17.21 17.19 4.44
N ARG A 343 16.25 16.33 4.76
CA ARG A 343 15.81 16.09 6.13
C ARG A 343 16.88 15.41 6.98
N TYR A 344 17.60 14.40 6.47
CA TYR A 344 18.77 13.84 7.16
C TYR A 344 19.85 14.89 7.43
N SER A 345 20.06 15.81 6.47
CA SER A 345 20.93 16.97 6.66
C SER A 345 20.42 17.89 7.79
N ALA A 346 19.13 18.24 7.79
CA ALA A 346 18.52 19.09 8.81
C ALA A 346 18.55 18.47 10.23
N LEU A 347 18.36 17.14 10.32
CA LEU A 347 18.47 16.34 11.55
C LEU A 347 19.91 16.09 12.01
N ARG A 348 20.90 16.73 11.37
CA ARG A 348 22.33 16.63 11.71
C ARG A 348 22.88 15.20 11.62
N GLN A 349 22.27 14.34 10.79
CA GLN A 349 22.78 13.00 10.50
C GLN A 349 23.87 13.01 9.42
N LEU A 350 24.05 14.14 8.74
CA LEU A 350 25.05 14.35 7.70
C LEU A 350 25.98 15.50 8.06
N ASP A 351 27.22 15.43 7.59
CA ASP A 351 28.18 16.53 7.76
C ASP A 351 27.70 17.78 7.00
N TRP A 352 27.78 18.94 7.66
CA TRP A 352 27.49 20.22 7.00
C TRP A 352 28.70 20.79 6.27
N GLN A 353 29.91 20.35 6.63
CA GLN A 353 31.17 20.75 6.01
C GLN A 353 32.26 19.69 6.24
N ARG A 354 33.06 19.45 5.21
CA ARG A 354 34.22 18.56 5.18
C ARG A 354 35.27 19.17 4.26
N ASN A 355 36.47 19.41 4.78
CA ASN A 355 37.68 19.76 4.02
C ASN A 355 37.51 20.91 2.97
N PHE A 356 36.66 21.91 3.23
CA PHE A 356 36.43 23.03 2.30
C PHE A 356 35.78 24.24 2.99
N ASN A 357 36.37 25.41 2.81
CA ASN A 357 35.83 26.68 3.32
C ASN A 357 34.80 27.26 2.33
N THR A 358 33.59 27.56 2.80
CA THR A 358 32.52 28.16 1.98
C THR A 358 32.20 29.55 2.51
N GLN A 359 32.27 30.57 1.66
CA GLN A 359 31.92 31.92 2.09
C GLN A 359 30.40 32.02 2.34
N PRO A 360 29.95 32.73 3.41
CA PRO A 360 28.51 32.89 3.70
C PRO A 360 27.69 33.42 2.52
N ARG A 361 28.27 34.30 1.70
CA ARG A 361 27.65 34.81 0.46
C ARG A 361 27.42 33.72 -0.59
N GLU A 362 28.40 32.83 -0.79
CA GLU A 362 28.30 31.73 -1.76
C GLU A 362 27.26 30.69 -1.33
N LEU A 363 27.23 30.37 -0.04
CA LEU A 363 26.21 29.51 0.55
C LEU A 363 24.81 30.11 0.39
N SER A 364 24.65 31.39 0.72
CA SER A 364 23.36 32.10 0.61
C SER A 364 22.88 32.16 -0.84
N HIS A 365 23.78 32.39 -1.79
CA HIS A 365 23.47 32.40 -3.21
C HIS A 365 23.08 31.00 -3.73
N ALA A 366 23.76 29.93 -3.32
CA ALA A 366 23.40 28.57 -3.69
C ALA A 366 21.99 28.19 -3.16
N LEU A 367 21.69 28.57 -1.93
CA LEU A 367 20.40 28.35 -1.30
C LEU A 367 19.26 29.13 -1.99
N ASP A 368 19.50 30.41 -2.31
CA ASP A 368 18.49 31.24 -2.99
C ASP A 368 18.16 30.70 -4.39
N ARG A 369 19.18 30.26 -5.15
CA ARG A 369 18.96 29.59 -6.45
C ARG A 369 18.11 28.33 -6.32
N LEU A 370 18.38 27.49 -5.32
CA LEU A 370 17.59 26.29 -5.06
C LEU A 370 16.15 26.64 -4.71
N CYS A 371 15.92 27.64 -3.83
CA CYS A 371 14.58 28.08 -3.44
C CYS A 371 13.78 28.63 -4.64
N LEU A 372 14.40 29.44 -5.50
CA LEU A 372 13.78 29.95 -6.73
C LEU A 372 13.44 28.81 -7.69
N LYS A 373 14.33 27.82 -7.84
CA LYS A 373 14.09 26.64 -8.68
C LYS A 373 12.92 25.79 -8.17
N LEU A 374 12.85 25.55 -6.86
CA LEU A 374 11.73 24.85 -6.22
C LEU A 374 10.41 25.63 -6.36
N SER A 375 10.46 26.96 -6.25
CA SER A 375 9.30 27.83 -6.46
C SER A 375 8.79 27.75 -7.92
N SER A 376 9.70 27.66 -8.90
CA SER A 376 9.33 27.39 -10.30
C SER A 376 8.67 26.02 -10.45
N ILE A 377 9.25 24.95 -9.86
CA ILE A 377 8.61 23.61 -9.91
C ILE A 377 7.21 23.65 -9.28
N TYR A 378 7.05 24.35 -8.16
CA TYR A 378 5.74 24.53 -7.54
C TYR A 378 4.75 25.22 -8.48
N ALA A 379 5.15 26.28 -9.18
CA ALA A 379 4.29 26.96 -10.15
C ALA A 379 3.91 26.05 -11.33
N ASP A 380 4.90 25.35 -11.90
CA ASP A 380 4.80 24.66 -13.18
C ASP A 380 4.24 23.24 -13.10
N SER A 381 4.31 22.59 -11.92
CA SER A 381 4.07 21.14 -11.77
C SER A 381 3.05 20.81 -10.67
N PRO A 382 1.73 20.91 -10.94
CA PRO A 382 0.66 20.68 -9.94
C PRO A 382 0.75 19.33 -9.21
N GLN A 383 1.16 18.27 -9.89
CA GLN A 383 1.23 16.90 -9.38
C GLN A 383 2.29 16.64 -8.30
N VAL A 384 3.24 17.58 -8.12
CA VAL A 384 4.29 17.52 -7.08
C VAL A 384 4.26 18.73 -6.14
N ARG A 385 3.23 19.57 -6.20
CA ARG A 385 3.15 20.76 -5.34
C ARG A 385 3.20 20.44 -3.85
N HIS A 386 2.61 19.33 -3.42
CA HIS A 386 2.55 18.93 -2.01
C HIS A 386 3.92 18.69 -1.37
N ILE A 387 4.92 18.25 -2.14
CA ILE A 387 6.26 17.94 -1.60
C ILE A 387 7.17 19.17 -1.54
N ILE A 388 6.93 20.20 -2.35
CA ILE A 388 7.82 21.38 -2.41
C ILE A 388 7.87 22.13 -1.07
N PRO A 389 6.74 22.46 -0.40
CA PRO A 389 6.78 23.06 0.92
C PRO A 389 7.52 22.19 1.95
N MET A 390 7.42 20.86 1.86
CA MET A 390 8.16 19.95 2.73
C MET A 390 9.68 20.01 2.46
N ILE A 391 10.11 20.15 1.21
CA ILE A 391 11.52 20.36 0.88
C ILE A 391 11.99 21.72 1.45
N LEU A 392 11.22 22.78 1.20
CA LEU A 392 11.50 24.13 1.71
C LEU A 392 11.56 24.18 3.24
N SER A 393 10.76 23.39 3.96
CA SER A 393 10.83 23.36 5.44
C SER A 393 12.17 22.85 5.98
N ASN A 394 13.00 22.20 5.14
CA ASN A 394 14.33 21.70 5.51
C ASN A 394 15.47 22.62 5.04
N ILE A 395 15.17 23.66 4.26
CA ILE A 395 16.17 24.59 3.71
C ILE A 395 15.71 26.04 3.96
N GLY A 396 16.54 26.87 4.60
CA GLY A 396 16.09 28.23 4.93
C GLY A 396 15.84 29.11 3.70
N PRO A 397 15.13 30.25 3.85
CA PRO A 397 14.72 31.11 2.73
C PRO A 397 15.86 31.82 1.98
N GLY A 398 17.12 31.56 2.35
CA GLY A 398 18.28 32.36 1.95
C GLY A 398 18.29 33.71 2.69
N GLY A 399 19.33 34.52 2.51
CA GLY A 399 19.43 35.83 3.16
C GLY A 399 20.82 36.45 3.00
N ASP A 400 21.05 37.61 3.63
CA ASP A 400 22.35 38.26 3.61
C ASP A 400 23.30 37.60 4.61
N GLY A 401 23.86 36.43 4.24
CA GLY A 401 24.82 35.71 5.08
C GLY A 401 26.10 36.52 5.38
N GLN A 402 26.39 37.56 4.60
CA GLN A 402 27.51 38.47 4.87
C GLN A 402 27.26 39.30 6.14
N ARG A 403 25.99 39.63 6.41
CA ARG A 403 25.57 40.39 7.60
C ARG A 403 25.91 39.68 8.91
N ILE A 404 25.96 38.35 8.94
CA ILE A 404 26.44 37.59 10.11
C ILE A 404 27.90 37.96 10.40
N ARG A 405 28.75 37.89 9.38
CA ARG A 405 30.17 38.16 9.53
C ARG A 405 30.42 39.64 9.84
N ASP A 406 29.72 40.53 9.16
CA ASP A 406 29.91 41.96 9.34
C ASP A 406 29.42 42.39 10.72
N GLU A 407 28.27 41.91 11.21
CA GLU A 407 27.73 42.33 12.50
C GLU A 407 28.60 41.88 13.68
N ILE A 408 29.14 40.65 13.69
CA ILE A 408 30.03 40.24 14.79
C ILE A 408 31.30 41.10 14.85
N LEU A 409 31.83 41.51 13.69
CA LEU A 409 32.95 42.47 13.62
C LEU A 409 32.54 43.84 14.15
N HIS A 410 31.37 44.35 13.77
CA HIS A 410 30.85 45.62 14.29
C HIS A 410 30.65 45.58 15.81
N ILE A 411 30.16 44.47 16.36
CA ILE A 411 30.00 44.27 17.81
C ILE A 411 31.37 44.28 18.50
N MET A 412 32.36 43.57 17.94
CA MET A 412 33.73 43.55 18.47
C MET A 412 34.35 44.96 18.46
N HIS A 413 34.20 45.72 17.37
CA HIS A 413 34.73 47.08 17.25
C HIS A 413 34.01 48.08 18.15
N ARG A 414 32.67 48.03 18.22
CA ARG A 414 31.82 48.89 19.07
C ARG A 414 32.19 48.74 20.55
N ASN A 415 32.43 47.50 20.99
CA ASN A 415 32.74 47.17 22.38
C ASN A 415 34.25 47.10 22.67
N ARG A 416 35.11 47.42 21.69
CA ARG A 416 36.58 47.37 21.80
C ARG A 416 37.10 45.99 22.27
N LEU A 417 36.42 44.92 21.87
CA LEU A 417 36.90 43.55 22.08
C LEU A 417 38.13 43.34 21.21
N LYS A 418 39.24 42.95 21.82
CA LYS A 418 40.51 42.84 21.09
C LYS A 418 40.52 41.62 20.19
N GLU A 419 40.95 41.79 18.94
CA GLU A 419 41.29 40.70 18.00
C GLU A 419 42.64 40.06 18.38
N VAL A 420 42.76 39.59 19.63
CA VAL A 420 43.95 38.89 20.11
C VAL A 420 43.73 37.40 19.92
N ASN A 421 44.71 36.74 19.29
CA ASN A 421 44.76 35.29 19.21
C ASN A 421 44.51 34.67 20.60
N HIS A 422 43.68 33.63 20.65
CA HIS A 422 43.34 32.86 21.85
C HIS A 422 42.20 33.39 22.75
N THR A 423 41.45 34.42 22.36
CA THR A 423 40.19 34.79 23.05
C THR A 423 38.99 34.05 22.43
N PHE A 424 37.93 33.78 23.22
CA PHE A 424 36.74 33.05 22.75
C PHE A 424 36.03 33.76 21.60
N ILE A 425 35.78 35.07 21.71
CA ILE A 425 35.06 35.85 20.71
C ILE A 425 35.83 35.91 19.39
N GLU A 426 37.15 36.03 19.44
CA GLU A 426 37.99 35.95 18.24
C GLU A 426 37.86 34.57 17.60
N GLN A 427 38.06 33.49 18.36
CA GLN A 427 37.99 32.13 17.82
C GLN A 427 36.62 31.83 17.21
N TRP A 428 35.54 32.34 17.82
CA TRP A 428 34.21 32.23 17.28
C TRP A 428 34.03 33.06 16.00
N HIS A 429 34.57 34.28 15.94
CA HIS A 429 34.61 35.08 14.71
C HIS A 429 35.39 34.38 13.58
N GLN A 430 36.56 33.77 13.86
CA GLN A 430 37.32 33.00 12.87
C GLN A 430 36.55 31.76 12.41
N LYS A 431 35.83 31.10 13.32
CA LYS A 431 34.91 30.02 12.99
C LYS A 431 33.83 30.53 12.03
N LEU A 432 33.16 31.64 12.33
CA LEU A 432 32.11 32.24 11.49
C LEU A 432 32.61 32.69 10.12
N HIS A 433 33.83 33.22 10.05
CA HIS A 433 34.49 33.60 8.80
C HIS A 433 34.75 32.38 7.91
N ASN A 434 35.00 31.21 8.50
CA ASN A 434 35.23 29.96 7.78
C ASN A 434 33.93 29.17 7.52
N ASN A 435 32.98 29.24 8.45
CA ASN A 435 31.72 28.53 8.35
C ASN A 435 30.68 29.05 9.37
N ALA A 436 29.60 29.65 8.88
CA ALA A 436 28.41 29.94 9.68
C ALA A 436 27.44 28.75 9.64
N THR A 437 27.11 28.20 10.80
CA THR A 437 26.23 27.02 10.97
C THR A 437 25.15 27.28 12.02
N ALA A 438 24.11 26.45 12.06
CA ALA A 438 23.08 26.57 13.11
C ALA A 438 23.64 26.36 14.54
N ASP A 439 24.84 25.78 14.69
CA ASP A 439 25.52 25.71 16.00
C ASP A 439 25.83 27.12 16.54
N ASP A 440 25.98 28.14 15.69
CA ASP A 440 26.24 29.53 16.11
C ASP A 440 25.05 30.15 16.85
N ILE A 441 23.81 29.73 16.57
CA ILE A 441 22.63 30.12 17.35
C ILE A 441 22.77 29.66 18.80
N VAL A 442 23.24 28.42 18.99
CA VAL A 442 23.42 27.80 20.30
C VAL A 442 24.58 28.47 21.04
N ILE A 443 25.70 28.72 20.35
CA ILE A 443 26.86 29.45 20.90
C ILE A 443 26.45 30.86 21.34
N CYS A 444 25.68 31.58 20.51
CA CYS A 444 25.20 32.92 20.83
C CYS A 444 24.25 32.92 22.04
N LYS A 445 23.29 31.98 22.10
CA LYS A 445 22.38 31.85 23.25
C LYS A 445 23.13 31.54 24.55
N ALA A 446 24.05 30.59 24.50
CA ALA A 446 24.88 30.26 25.65
C ALA A 446 25.69 31.48 26.11
N TYR A 447 26.25 32.25 25.17
CA TYR A 447 26.99 33.48 25.49
C TYR A 447 26.09 34.55 26.14
N ILE A 448 24.85 34.73 25.68
CA ILE A 448 23.89 35.67 26.31
C ILE A 448 23.58 35.22 27.76
N GLU A 449 23.31 33.95 27.98
CA GLU A 449 23.03 33.42 29.33
C GLU A 449 24.27 33.46 30.25
N PHE A 450 25.46 33.28 29.68
CA PHE A 450 26.73 33.51 30.39
C PHE A 450 26.84 34.97 30.87
N GLN A 451 26.49 35.95 30.05
CA GLN A 451 26.49 37.36 30.47
C GLN A 451 25.41 37.67 31.51
N ARG A 452 24.20 37.09 31.35
CA ARG A 452 23.09 37.25 32.31
C ARG A 452 23.43 36.68 33.68
N SER A 453 24.12 35.53 33.72
CA SER A 453 24.58 34.83 34.92
C SER A 453 25.89 35.37 35.51
N HIS A 454 26.33 36.56 35.10
CA HIS A 454 27.55 37.21 35.60
C HIS A 454 28.84 36.39 35.38
N GLY A 455 28.93 35.67 34.26
CA GLY A 455 30.12 34.93 33.86
C GLY A 455 30.19 33.48 34.33
N SER A 456 29.04 32.84 34.62
CA SER A 456 29.03 31.43 35.04
C SER A 456 29.31 30.49 33.85
N LEU A 457 30.47 29.84 33.88
CA LEU A 457 30.83 28.81 32.89
C LEU A 457 29.91 27.59 32.97
N ASP A 458 29.41 27.25 34.16
CA ASP A 458 28.46 26.14 34.34
C ASP A 458 27.16 26.41 33.57
N VAL A 459 26.63 27.63 33.63
CA VAL A 459 25.45 28.04 32.87
C VAL A 459 25.74 28.00 31.37
N PHE A 460 26.89 28.52 30.93
CA PHE A 460 27.30 28.51 29.52
C PHE A 460 27.30 27.08 28.95
N TYR A 461 28.02 26.16 29.59
CA TYR A 461 28.14 24.78 29.11
C TYR A 461 26.85 23.97 29.31
N SER A 462 26.05 24.27 30.34
CA SER A 462 24.72 23.66 30.52
C SER A 462 23.80 24.02 29.34
N VAL A 463 23.75 25.30 28.94
CA VAL A 463 22.94 25.75 27.80
C VAL A 463 23.43 25.12 26.50
N LEU A 464 24.75 25.12 26.24
CA LEU A 464 25.35 24.47 25.07
C LEU A 464 24.94 22.98 24.97
N ASN A 465 25.12 22.23 26.06
CA ASN A 465 24.82 20.78 26.11
C ASN A 465 23.33 20.50 25.98
N SER A 466 22.46 21.30 26.61
CA SER A 466 21.00 21.17 26.50
C SER A 466 20.48 21.31 25.06
N MET A 467 21.27 21.97 24.20
CA MET A 467 20.97 22.22 22.80
C MET A 467 21.89 21.44 21.84
N GLY A 468 22.58 20.40 22.33
CA GLY A 468 23.33 19.44 21.51
C GLY A 468 24.68 19.92 20.99
N VAL A 469 25.25 21.01 21.53
CA VAL A 469 26.61 21.46 21.20
C VAL A 469 27.51 21.15 22.39
N THR A 470 28.41 20.18 22.25
CA THR A 470 29.35 19.82 23.32
C THR A 470 30.67 20.57 23.22
N ARG A 471 31.50 20.50 24.26
CA ARG A 471 32.85 21.08 24.23
C ARG A 471 33.73 20.41 23.18
N GLU A 472 33.60 19.10 23.00
CA GLU A 472 34.27 18.35 21.94
C GLU A 472 33.84 18.82 20.55
N ARG A 473 32.55 19.19 20.39
CA ARG A 473 32.02 19.77 19.16
C ARG A 473 32.62 21.14 18.86
N LEU A 474 32.79 22.01 19.86
CA LEU A 474 33.47 23.31 19.67
C LEU A 474 34.93 23.14 19.22
N MET A 475 35.60 22.10 19.73
CA MET A 475 36.98 21.79 19.39
C MET A 475 37.14 21.04 18.06
N SER A 476 36.09 20.42 17.53
CA SER A 476 36.12 19.66 16.28
C SER A 476 35.89 20.51 15.03
N PHE A 477 35.54 21.79 15.19
CA PHE A 477 35.45 22.72 14.07
C PHE A 477 36.82 22.91 13.38
N GLU A 478 36.81 23.14 12.07
CA GLU A 478 38.03 23.40 11.28
C GLU A 478 38.81 24.62 11.79
N ARG A 479 38.10 25.59 12.36
CA ARG A 479 38.64 26.65 13.23
C ARG A 479 38.13 26.39 14.66
N PRO A 480 38.90 25.66 15.49
CA PRO A 480 38.44 25.23 16.81
C PRO A 480 38.25 26.40 17.77
N ILE A 481 37.15 26.37 18.52
CA ILE A 481 36.94 27.22 19.69
C ILE A 481 37.45 26.44 20.89
N ARG A 482 38.61 26.85 21.43
CA ARG A 482 39.31 26.20 22.54
C ARG A 482 39.23 26.98 23.84
N SER A 483 39.06 28.30 23.75
CA SER A 483 39.08 29.20 24.89
C SER A 483 37.68 29.34 25.51
N ASP A 484 37.62 29.51 26.82
CA ASP A 484 36.37 29.81 27.53
C ASP A 484 35.95 31.28 27.31
N PRO A 485 34.63 31.60 27.35
CA PRO A 485 34.17 32.98 27.21
C PRO A 485 34.65 33.87 28.36
N GLU A 486 35.05 35.09 28.01
CA GLU A 486 35.54 36.10 28.97
C GLU A 486 34.39 36.98 29.46
N PHE A 487 34.24 37.13 30.78
CA PHE A 487 33.25 38.03 31.37
C PHE A 487 33.86 39.42 31.60
N ILE A 488 33.23 40.46 31.03
CA ILE A 488 33.67 41.85 31.16
C ILE A 488 32.54 42.66 31.83
N PRO A 489 32.61 42.89 33.17
CA PRO A 489 31.47 43.42 33.94
C PRO A 489 30.87 44.73 33.42
N HIS A 490 31.72 45.67 32.97
CA HIS A 490 31.28 46.98 32.50
C HIS A 490 30.67 46.98 31.09
N LEU A 491 30.80 45.89 30.34
CA LEU A 491 30.20 45.72 29.00
C LEU A 491 28.98 44.79 29.03
N ARG A 492 28.60 44.24 30.18
CA ARG A 492 27.55 43.22 30.31
C ARG A 492 26.27 43.57 29.56
N ASP A 493 25.63 44.69 29.91
CA ASP A 493 24.30 45.02 29.37
C ASP A 493 24.39 45.42 27.89
N ALA A 494 25.51 46.01 27.46
CA ALA A 494 25.78 46.31 26.05
C ALA A 494 25.96 45.03 25.23
N LEU A 495 26.76 44.07 25.71
CA LEU A 495 26.97 42.78 25.07
C LEU A 495 25.70 41.94 25.04
N ILE A 496 24.86 41.97 26.08
CA ILE A 496 23.55 41.32 26.07
C ILE A 496 22.70 41.89 24.93
N GLY A 497 22.54 43.21 24.85
CA GLY A 497 21.74 43.85 23.79
C GLY A 497 22.29 43.60 22.38
N ASP A 498 23.61 43.71 22.21
CA ASP A 498 24.27 43.46 20.92
C ASP A 498 24.14 42.00 20.48
N PHE A 499 24.37 41.03 21.37
CA PHE A 499 24.24 39.62 21.02
C PHE A 499 22.77 39.15 20.93
N GLU A 500 21.82 39.81 21.60
CA GLU A 500 20.38 39.60 21.35
C GLU A 500 19.98 40.06 19.94
N HIS A 501 20.50 41.20 19.48
CA HIS A 501 20.33 41.64 18.09
C HIS A 501 21.02 40.68 17.11
N TYR A 502 22.24 40.27 17.42
CA TYR A 502 22.99 39.32 16.60
C TYR A 502 22.32 37.96 16.51
N LEU A 503 21.71 37.48 17.60
CA LEU A 503 20.92 36.26 17.62
C LEU A 503 19.73 36.33 16.67
N LYS A 504 19.08 37.50 16.52
CA LYS A 504 18.03 37.70 15.50
C LYS A 504 18.58 37.52 14.08
N ILE A 505 19.78 38.05 13.81
CA ILE A 505 20.45 37.90 12.50
C ILE A 505 20.81 36.43 12.26
N LEU A 506 21.40 35.73 13.23
CA LEU A 506 21.71 34.30 13.12
C LEU A 506 20.47 33.44 12.90
N ASN A 507 19.40 33.69 13.66
CA ASN A 507 18.11 33.01 13.46
C ASN A 507 17.56 33.29 12.05
N SER A 508 17.67 34.52 11.56
CA SER A 508 17.18 34.86 10.22
C SER A 508 17.83 33.98 9.16
N VAL A 509 19.14 33.73 9.21
CA VAL A 509 19.84 32.98 8.16
C VAL A 509 19.72 31.46 8.33
N HIS A 510 19.72 30.94 9.57
CA HIS A 510 19.85 29.51 9.84
C HIS A 510 18.56 28.81 10.28
N LYS A 511 17.51 29.52 10.74
CA LYS A 511 16.20 28.90 10.99
C LYS A 511 15.34 29.00 9.74
N GLY A 512 14.88 27.85 9.25
CA GLY A 512 14.20 27.78 7.94
C GLY A 512 12.80 28.37 7.90
N VAL A 513 12.17 28.60 9.05
CA VAL A 513 10.79 29.06 9.15
C VAL A 513 10.64 29.96 10.40
N ASP A 514 11.10 31.22 10.30
CA ASP A 514 10.92 32.24 11.34
C ASP A 514 9.72 33.12 11.00
N LEU A 515 8.65 33.05 11.81
CA LEU A 515 7.38 33.73 11.55
C LEU A 515 7.54 35.25 11.44
N GLU A 516 8.30 35.89 12.34
CA GLU A 516 8.48 37.35 12.36
C GLU A 516 9.21 37.79 11.08
N ARG A 517 10.27 37.06 10.71
CA ARG A 517 10.99 37.32 9.46
C ARG A 517 10.11 37.15 8.22
N CYS A 518 9.32 36.07 8.15
CA CYS A 518 8.46 35.81 6.99
C CYS A 518 7.34 36.87 6.87
N CYS A 519 6.85 37.40 8.00
CA CYS A 519 5.94 38.53 8.00
C CYS A 519 6.58 39.79 7.41
N ASP A 520 7.83 40.09 7.79
CA ASP A 520 8.55 41.26 7.30
C ASP A 520 8.88 41.16 5.80
N SER A 521 9.25 39.97 5.32
CA SER A 521 9.62 39.76 3.92
C SER A 521 8.47 40.01 2.96
N VAL A 522 7.21 39.83 3.39
CA VAL A 522 6.05 40.05 2.49
C VAL A 522 5.47 41.47 2.56
N SER A 523 6.11 42.39 3.30
CA SER A 523 5.63 43.76 3.47
C SER A 523 5.49 44.55 2.17
N TYR A 524 6.27 44.20 1.14
CA TYR A 524 6.18 44.80 -0.18
C TYR A 524 5.12 44.14 -1.10
N ILE A 525 4.58 42.99 -0.69
CA ILE A 525 3.56 42.23 -1.42
C ILE A 525 2.16 42.64 -0.94
N PHE A 526 1.98 42.83 0.37
CA PHE A 526 0.68 43.04 0.99
C PHE A 526 0.43 44.49 1.46
N GLY A 527 -0.83 44.92 1.40
CA GLY A 527 -1.28 46.21 1.94
C GLY A 527 -1.53 46.21 3.46
N GLY A 528 -1.92 47.38 3.99
CA GLY A 528 -2.01 47.63 5.44
C GLY A 528 -2.89 46.67 6.24
N ASN A 529 -4.00 46.17 5.68
CA ASN A 529 -4.91 45.27 6.40
C ASN A 529 -4.28 43.89 6.69
N VAL A 530 -3.58 43.30 5.71
CA VAL A 530 -2.91 42.00 5.89
C VAL A 530 -1.71 42.15 6.81
N MET A 531 -0.94 43.24 6.67
CA MET A 531 0.17 43.52 7.57
C MET A 531 -0.28 43.74 9.02
N ALA A 532 -1.43 44.37 9.24
CA ALA A 532 -2.02 44.49 10.58
C ALA A 532 -2.43 43.13 11.16
N ALA A 533 -2.96 42.23 10.33
CA ALA A 533 -3.31 40.86 10.73
C ALA A 533 -2.07 40.02 11.07
N LEU A 534 -1.01 40.09 10.26
CA LEU A 534 0.28 39.45 10.55
C LEU A 534 0.88 39.97 11.86
N ARG A 535 0.83 41.29 12.09
CA ARG A 535 1.27 41.89 13.35
C ARG A 535 0.46 41.40 14.55
N PHE A 536 -0.87 41.29 14.41
CA PHE A 536 -1.71 40.70 15.45
C PHE A 536 -1.29 39.27 15.81
N ILE A 537 -0.93 38.44 14.83
CA ILE A 537 -0.43 37.08 15.08
C ILE A 537 0.89 37.13 15.87
N VAL A 538 1.85 37.95 15.44
CA VAL A 538 3.16 38.08 16.09
C VAL A 538 3.03 38.60 17.52
N ASP A 539 2.16 39.60 17.76
CA ASP A 539 1.94 40.22 19.07
C ASP A 539 1.25 39.25 20.05
N ASN A 540 0.40 38.35 19.56
CA ASN A 540 -0.36 37.39 20.38
C ASN A 540 0.21 35.98 20.31
N ARG A 541 1.44 35.81 19.79
CA ARG A 541 1.98 34.50 19.45
C ARG A 541 2.05 33.54 20.64
N ASP A 542 2.19 34.09 21.86
CA ASP A 542 2.34 33.38 23.12
C ASP A 542 1.07 33.30 23.97
N SER A 543 -0.07 33.73 23.42
CA SER A 543 -1.35 33.73 24.15
C SER A 543 -1.82 32.33 24.52
N MET A 544 -2.40 32.24 25.72
CA MET A 544 -3.12 31.07 26.25
C MET A 544 -4.63 31.33 26.44
N ASP A 545 -5.10 32.53 26.10
CA ASP A 545 -6.53 32.86 26.13
C ASP A 545 -7.22 32.21 24.93
N ILE A 546 -8.15 31.31 25.20
CA ILE A 546 -8.86 30.53 24.18
C ILE A 546 -9.58 31.42 23.16
N THR A 547 -10.10 32.58 23.57
CA THR A 547 -10.76 33.53 22.65
C THR A 547 -9.75 34.08 21.65
N ILE A 548 -8.54 34.37 22.13
CA ILE A 548 -7.43 34.83 21.28
C ILE A 548 -6.95 33.68 20.40
N VAL A 549 -6.87 32.45 20.92
CA VAL A 549 -6.47 31.26 20.15
C VAL A 549 -7.42 31.01 18.98
N THR A 550 -8.74 30.95 19.20
CA THR A 550 -9.72 30.80 18.12
C THR A 550 -9.63 31.96 17.11
N ARG A 551 -9.40 33.19 17.59
CA ARG A 551 -9.17 34.36 16.72
C ARG A 551 -7.88 34.24 15.91
N LEU A 552 -6.82 33.63 16.44
CA LEU A 552 -5.58 33.37 15.71
C LEU A 552 -5.81 32.35 14.59
N PHE A 553 -6.54 31.26 14.85
CA PHE A 553 -6.88 30.27 13.82
C PHE A 553 -7.65 30.90 12.64
N THR A 554 -8.69 31.68 12.94
CA THR A 554 -9.49 32.39 11.93
C THR A 554 -8.67 33.45 11.19
N THR A 555 -7.81 34.19 11.89
CA THR A 555 -6.92 35.20 11.26
C THR A 555 -5.92 34.52 10.33
N ILE A 556 -5.31 33.42 10.75
CA ILE A 556 -4.35 32.68 9.93
C ILE A 556 -5.03 32.14 8.67
N LYS A 557 -6.19 31.49 8.80
CA LYS A 557 -7.00 31.06 7.66
C LYS A 557 -7.22 32.20 6.66
N TRP A 558 -7.70 33.35 7.15
CA TRP A 558 -7.99 34.52 6.33
C TRP A 558 -6.76 35.04 5.57
N ILE A 559 -5.57 35.01 6.19
CA ILE A 559 -4.31 35.36 5.52
C ILE A 559 -3.96 34.31 4.47
N ARG A 560 -4.08 33.02 4.80
CA ARG A 560 -3.74 31.92 3.89
C ARG A 560 -4.63 31.87 2.65
N GLU A 561 -5.90 32.21 2.76
CA GLU A 561 -6.80 32.42 1.60
C GLU A 561 -6.20 33.44 0.61
N ARG A 562 -5.74 34.59 1.14
CA ARG A 562 -5.12 35.64 0.32
C ARG A 562 -3.79 35.24 -0.27
N ILE A 563 -2.97 34.50 0.49
CA ILE A 563 -1.74 33.91 -0.02
C ILE A 563 -2.08 32.99 -1.20
N ARG A 564 -3.09 32.12 -1.04
CA ARG A 564 -3.50 31.17 -2.08
C ARG A 564 -3.99 31.86 -3.34
N ASP A 565 -4.81 32.91 -3.22
CA ASP A 565 -5.31 33.70 -4.35
C ASP A 565 -4.16 34.29 -5.18
N ILE A 566 -3.10 34.75 -4.51
CA ILE A 566 -1.93 35.33 -5.18
C ILE A 566 -1.07 34.24 -5.79
N ILE A 567 -0.74 33.18 -5.05
CA ILE A 567 0.18 32.11 -5.46
C ILE A 567 -0.21 31.48 -6.80
N VAL A 568 -1.51 31.30 -7.08
CA VAL A 568 -1.99 30.68 -8.31
C VAL A 568 -1.62 31.50 -9.57
N SER A 569 -1.58 32.82 -9.43
CA SER A 569 -1.34 33.75 -10.54
C SER A 569 0.05 34.40 -10.53
N GLU A 570 0.80 34.26 -9.44
CA GLU A 570 2.13 34.85 -9.29
C GLU A 570 3.11 34.26 -10.31
N ARG A 571 3.94 35.13 -10.88
CA ARG A 571 4.97 34.77 -11.87
C ARG A 571 6.35 35.26 -11.46
N ASP A 572 6.43 36.22 -10.54
CA ASP A 572 7.70 36.59 -9.93
C ASP A 572 8.10 35.51 -8.92
N LEU A 573 9.18 34.78 -9.25
CA LEU A 573 9.67 33.67 -8.42
C LEU A 573 10.16 34.12 -7.04
N GLY A 574 10.63 35.37 -6.90
CA GLY A 574 11.03 35.92 -5.60
C GLY A 574 9.82 36.15 -4.70
N ARG A 575 8.75 36.75 -5.25
CA ARG A 575 7.48 36.91 -4.54
C ARG A 575 6.83 35.58 -4.19
N LEU A 576 6.82 34.63 -5.13
CA LEU A 576 6.29 33.29 -4.91
C LEU A 576 7.06 32.58 -3.78
N LYS A 577 8.40 32.65 -3.80
CA LYS A 577 9.25 32.12 -2.74
C LYS A 577 8.83 32.67 -1.37
N ASP A 578 8.74 33.99 -1.24
CA ASP A 578 8.42 34.64 0.05
C ASP A 578 7.01 34.30 0.54
N LEU A 579 6.04 34.16 -0.37
CA LEU A 579 4.68 33.69 -0.06
C LEU A 579 4.65 32.23 0.42
N LEU A 580 5.44 31.33 -0.19
CA LEU A 580 5.55 29.94 0.23
C LEU A 580 6.16 29.80 1.63
N PHE A 581 7.21 30.57 1.93
CA PHE A 581 7.80 30.59 3.27
C PHE A 581 6.87 31.19 4.33
N LEU A 582 6.10 32.23 3.98
CA LEU A 582 5.07 32.75 4.86
C LEU A 582 4.00 31.69 5.17
N ASP A 583 3.47 31.00 4.15
CA ASP A 583 2.46 29.95 4.35
C ASP A 583 3.00 28.84 5.26
N LEU A 584 4.21 28.36 5.00
CA LEU A 584 4.91 27.39 5.86
C LEU A 584 5.03 27.86 7.31
N SER A 585 5.37 29.14 7.52
CA SER A 585 5.53 29.70 8.88
C SER A 585 4.22 29.83 9.64
N LEU A 586 3.14 30.15 8.94
CA LEU A 586 1.80 30.21 9.54
C LEU A 586 1.33 28.80 9.93
N MET A 587 1.65 27.80 9.13
CA MET A 587 1.29 26.40 9.40
C MET A 587 2.07 25.79 10.57
N GLU A 588 3.38 26.01 10.64
CA GLU A 588 4.18 25.58 11.79
C GLU A 588 3.72 26.31 13.06
N TYR A 589 3.38 27.60 12.95
CA TYR A 589 2.86 28.35 14.08
C TYR A 589 1.50 27.82 14.57
N LEU A 590 0.57 27.46 13.68
CA LEU A 590 -0.70 26.82 14.07
C LEU A 590 -0.47 25.53 14.86
N ARG A 591 0.50 24.71 14.43
CA ARG A 591 0.88 23.47 15.14
C ARG A 591 1.35 23.78 16.55
N VAL A 592 2.33 24.68 16.71
CA VAL A 592 2.85 25.09 18.02
C VAL A 592 1.77 25.71 18.90
N LEU A 593 0.91 26.55 18.32
CA LEU A 593 -0.23 27.16 19.02
C LEU A 593 -1.18 26.11 19.57
N THR A 594 -1.46 25.06 18.80
CA THR A 594 -2.33 23.96 19.24
C THR A 594 -1.66 23.16 20.36
N GLU A 595 -0.43 22.68 20.14
CA GLU A 595 0.37 21.90 21.10
C GLU A 595 0.44 22.58 22.48
N ARG A 596 0.67 23.91 22.50
CA ARG A 596 0.72 24.68 23.74
C ARG A 596 -0.61 24.76 24.48
N ASN A 597 -1.73 24.82 23.76
CA ASN A 597 -3.05 25.09 24.32
C ASN A 597 -3.90 23.83 24.59
N LEU A 598 -3.47 22.65 24.15
CA LEU A 598 -4.20 21.38 24.35
C LEU A 598 -4.30 20.92 25.80
N HIS A 599 -3.40 21.38 26.66
CA HIS A 599 -3.45 21.08 28.11
C HIS A 599 -4.40 21.99 28.88
N ALA A 600 -4.92 23.04 28.25
CA ALA A 600 -6.06 23.76 28.81
C ALA A 600 -7.26 22.80 28.81
N ASN A 601 -8.05 22.79 29.89
CA ASN A 601 -9.29 21.98 29.97
C ASN A 601 -10.35 22.53 28.99
N LEU A 602 -10.14 22.31 27.69
CA LEU A 602 -11.04 22.77 26.63
C LEU A 602 -12.30 21.91 26.63
N GLY A 603 -13.47 22.57 26.53
CA GLY A 603 -14.75 21.90 26.38
C GLY A 603 -14.92 21.29 24.98
N GLY A 604 -15.83 20.32 24.85
CA GLY A 604 -16.08 19.61 23.60
C GLY A 604 -16.48 20.51 22.43
N HIS A 605 -17.33 21.53 22.65
CA HIS A 605 -17.70 22.50 21.61
C HIS A 605 -16.50 23.29 21.07
N THR A 606 -15.62 23.76 21.95
CA THR A 606 -14.42 24.50 21.56
C THR A 606 -13.43 23.61 20.80
N LEU A 607 -13.25 22.35 21.24
CA LEU A 607 -12.43 21.40 20.50
C LEU A 607 -12.98 21.12 19.10
N LEU A 608 -14.30 20.97 18.97
CA LEU A 608 -14.95 20.77 17.68
C LEU A 608 -14.82 22.01 16.76
N GLU A 609 -14.92 23.23 17.32
CA GLU A 609 -14.64 24.47 16.59
C GLU A 609 -13.20 24.55 16.10
N LEU A 610 -12.22 24.17 16.94
CA LEU A 610 -10.81 24.10 16.53
C LEU A 610 -10.58 23.04 15.47
N VAL A 611 -11.30 21.91 15.50
CA VAL A 611 -11.29 20.90 14.43
C VAL A 611 -11.83 21.50 13.12
N ASP A 612 -12.97 22.18 13.13
CA ASP A 612 -13.52 22.87 11.93
C ASP A 612 -12.47 23.83 11.33
N LEU A 613 -11.94 24.75 12.14
CA LEU A 613 -10.94 25.72 11.70
C LEU A 613 -9.64 25.05 11.21
N SER A 614 -9.26 23.93 11.80
CA SER A 614 -8.11 23.15 11.34
C SER A 614 -8.40 22.52 9.98
N LEU A 615 -9.57 21.92 9.78
CA LEU A 615 -9.95 21.34 8.49
C LEU A 615 -10.00 22.39 7.37
N GLU A 616 -10.49 23.59 7.66
CA GLU A 616 -10.46 24.70 6.69
C GLU A 616 -9.04 25.09 6.31
N ASN A 617 -8.13 25.17 7.27
CA ASN A 617 -6.72 25.39 6.99
C ASN A 617 -6.11 24.22 6.19
N LEU A 618 -6.51 22.98 6.47
CA LEU A 618 -6.04 21.82 5.73
C LEU A 618 -6.46 21.88 4.24
N LEU A 619 -7.68 22.36 3.95
CA LEU A 619 -8.14 22.55 2.55
C LEU A 619 -7.33 23.58 1.76
N LEU A 620 -6.69 24.54 2.42
CA LEU A 620 -5.83 25.54 1.77
C LEU A 620 -4.45 24.98 1.39
N THR A 621 -4.07 23.82 1.93
CA THR A 621 -2.79 23.15 1.65
C THR A 621 -2.89 22.29 0.38
N ASP A 622 -1.78 22.17 -0.35
CA ASP A 622 -1.67 21.16 -1.43
C ASP A 622 -1.54 19.77 -0.81
N LEU A 623 -2.66 19.03 -0.77
CA LEU A 623 -2.74 17.70 -0.19
C LEU A 623 -1.98 16.67 -1.05
N PRO A 624 -1.39 15.63 -0.43
CA PRO A 624 -0.77 14.55 -1.16
C PRO A 624 -1.78 13.82 -2.06
N PRO A 625 -1.33 13.26 -3.19
CA PRO A 625 -2.17 12.46 -4.08
C PRO A 625 -2.41 11.08 -3.48
N VAL A 626 -3.27 11.01 -2.46
CA VAL A 626 -3.78 9.75 -1.91
C VAL A 626 -4.53 9.03 -3.03
N GLU A 627 -4.10 7.82 -3.36
CA GLU A 627 -4.76 7.02 -4.40
C GLU A 627 -6.20 6.73 -4.00
N LYS A 628 -7.13 6.87 -4.95
CA LYS A 628 -8.51 6.46 -4.74
C LYS A 628 -8.51 4.94 -4.55
N ALA A 629 -8.64 4.48 -3.32
CA ALA A 629 -9.25 3.17 -3.12
C ALA A 629 -10.63 3.21 -3.80
N ASN A 630 -11.06 2.13 -4.46
CA ASN A 630 -12.31 2.09 -5.24
C ASN A 630 -13.57 2.54 -4.44
N SER A 631 -13.46 2.64 -3.12
CA SER A 631 -14.47 3.01 -2.12
C SER A 631 -14.22 4.33 -1.38
N CYS A 632 -13.19 5.11 -1.72
CA CYS A 632 -12.86 6.36 -1.01
C CYS A 632 -13.13 7.60 -1.89
N PRO A 633 -13.86 8.62 -1.40
CA PRO A 633 -14.10 9.84 -2.15
C PRO A 633 -12.80 10.67 -2.25
N ASP A 634 -12.82 11.70 -3.09
CA ASP A 634 -11.73 12.68 -3.11
C ASP A 634 -11.56 13.27 -1.70
N VAL A 635 -10.33 13.26 -1.17
CA VAL A 635 -10.01 13.72 0.19
C VAL A 635 -10.49 15.15 0.44
N ARG A 636 -10.43 16.04 -0.56
CA ARG A 636 -10.95 17.41 -0.42
C ARG A 636 -12.46 17.44 -0.27
N VAL A 637 -13.17 16.59 -1.03
CA VAL A 637 -14.64 16.46 -0.94
C VAL A 637 -15.02 15.94 0.43
N GLU A 638 -14.31 14.92 0.94
CA GLU A 638 -14.56 14.38 2.28
C GLU A 638 -14.34 15.40 3.40
N ILE A 639 -13.23 16.15 3.36
CA ILE A 639 -12.96 17.23 4.33
C ILE A 639 -14.08 18.28 4.27
N GLN A 640 -14.49 18.69 3.07
CA GLN A 640 -15.55 19.67 2.90
C GLN A 640 -16.90 19.17 3.44
N SER A 641 -17.26 17.91 3.17
CA SER A 641 -18.47 17.29 3.74
C SER A 641 -18.42 17.24 5.26
N CYS A 642 -17.25 16.94 5.86
CA CYS A 642 -17.09 16.96 7.32
C CYS A 642 -17.27 18.38 7.89
N ILE A 643 -16.67 19.40 7.28
CA ILE A 643 -16.85 20.81 7.66
C ILE A 643 -18.33 21.21 7.60
N ASN A 644 -19.01 20.88 6.48
CA ASN A 644 -20.43 21.19 6.31
C ASN A 644 -21.27 20.53 7.42
N HIS A 645 -20.96 19.28 7.75
CA HIS A 645 -21.66 18.54 8.80
C HIS A 645 -21.44 19.20 10.17
N ILE A 646 -20.19 19.49 10.57
CA ILE A 646 -19.87 20.14 11.87
C ILE A 646 -20.73 21.39 12.09
N ARG A 647 -20.87 22.22 11.05
CA ARG A 647 -21.61 23.50 11.10
C ARG A 647 -23.12 23.35 11.21
N LYS A 648 -23.63 22.16 10.95
CA LYS A 648 -25.06 21.83 10.98
C LYS A 648 -25.46 21.02 12.21
N ILE A 649 -24.49 20.59 13.02
CA ILE A 649 -24.78 19.84 14.25
C ILE A 649 -25.64 20.71 15.19
N ASN A 650 -26.78 20.17 15.60
CA ASN A 650 -27.60 20.77 16.64
C ASN A 650 -26.86 20.71 17.98
N SER A 651 -26.46 21.87 18.51
CA SER A 651 -25.76 21.96 19.80
C SER A 651 -26.68 22.13 21.01
N ALA A 652 -28.00 22.24 20.80
CA ALA A 652 -28.96 22.43 21.88
C ALA A 652 -29.35 21.11 22.57
N ASP A 653 -29.40 20.01 21.83
CA ASP A 653 -29.62 18.67 22.37
C ASP A 653 -28.26 17.99 22.60
N CYS A 654 -27.99 17.61 23.86
CA CYS A 654 -26.71 17.00 24.25
C CYS A 654 -26.50 15.63 23.58
N THR A 655 -27.52 14.79 23.50
CA THR A 655 -27.40 13.47 22.89
C THR A 655 -27.22 13.57 21.39
N GLU A 656 -27.97 14.45 20.73
CA GLU A 656 -27.82 14.71 19.29
C GLU A 656 -26.44 15.29 18.98
N TRP A 657 -25.99 16.28 19.75
CA TRP A 657 -24.67 16.88 19.60
C TRP A 657 -23.56 15.84 19.73
N VAL A 658 -23.63 14.97 20.75
CA VAL A 658 -22.61 13.94 20.99
C VAL A 658 -22.56 12.92 19.86
N LEU A 659 -23.71 12.34 19.47
CA LEU A 659 -23.76 11.29 18.45
C LEU A 659 -23.37 11.82 17.06
N SER A 660 -23.83 13.03 16.69
CA SER A 660 -23.47 13.65 15.41
C SER A 660 -22.00 14.04 15.38
N SER A 661 -21.46 14.60 16.47
CA SER A 661 -20.04 14.94 16.57
C SER A 661 -19.17 13.70 16.43
N LEU A 662 -19.55 12.58 17.06
CA LEU A 662 -18.81 11.33 16.95
C LEU A 662 -18.77 10.80 15.51
N SER A 663 -19.91 10.86 14.81
CA SER A 663 -19.98 10.42 13.40
C SER A 663 -19.01 11.18 12.50
N VAL A 664 -18.79 12.47 12.76
CA VAL A 664 -17.83 13.29 12.01
C VAL A 664 -16.40 13.02 12.45
N VAL A 665 -16.15 12.90 13.76
CA VAL A 665 -14.82 12.57 14.30
C VAL A 665 -14.30 11.27 13.69
N GLU A 666 -15.13 10.22 13.65
CA GLU A 666 -14.77 8.94 13.05
C GLU A 666 -14.45 9.05 11.55
N ARG A 667 -15.17 9.91 10.80
CA ARG A 667 -14.85 10.20 9.39
C ARG A 667 -13.48 10.85 9.24
N ILE A 668 -13.20 11.86 10.07
CA ILE A 668 -11.93 12.59 9.99
C ILE A 668 -10.75 11.70 10.43
N GLU A 669 -10.92 10.85 11.46
CA GLU A 669 -9.89 9.89 11.89
C GLU A 669 -9.49 8.94 10.75
N ARG A 670 -10.47 8.39 10.02
CA ARG A 670 -10.20 7.57 8.82
C ARG A 670 -9.46 8.34 7.74
N LEU A 671 -9.86 9.59 7.50
CA LEU A 671 -9.18 10.47 6.55
C LEU A 671 -7.72 10.74 6.95
N ILE A 672 -7.44 10.89 8.24
CA ILE A 672 -6.07 11.04 8.74
C ILE A 672 -5.26 9.75 8.52
N GLY A 673 -5.88 8.59 8.74
CA GLY A 673 -5.27 7.28 8.45
C GLY A 673 -4.75 7.18 7.01
N LEU A 674 -5.49 7.71 6.03
CA LEU A 674 -5.04 7.74 4.64
C LEU A 674 -3.77 8.57 4.40
N PHE A 675 -3.59 9.66 5.14
CA PHE A 675 -2.34 10.43 5.08
C PHE A 675 -1.17 9.65 5.68
N VAL A 676 -1.41 8.95 6.80
CA VAL A 676 -0.41 8.10 7.46
C VAL A 676 0.07 7.03 6.48
N ASP A 677 -0.86 6.26 5.91
CA ASP A 677 -0.56 5.20 4.93
C ASP A 677 0.22 5.73 3.73
N PHE A 678 -0.18 6.88 3.19
CA PHE A 678 0.51 7.53 2.09
C PHE A 678 1.97 7.86 2.44
N TYR A 679 2.22 8.49 3.59
CA TYR A 679 3.58 8.91 3.96
C TYR A 679 4.48 7.73 4.30
N TYR A 680 3.97 6.66 4.93
CA TYR A 680 4.73 5.42 5.15
C TYR A 680 5.12 4.76 3.84
N SER A 681 4.19 4.64 2.91
CA SER A 681 4.46 4.11 1.56
C SER A 681 5.46 4.98 0.79
N ALA A 682 5.34 6.31 0.89
CA ALA A 682 6.20 7.25 0.19
C ALA A 682 7.64 7.31 0.75
N PHE A 683 7.81 7.27 2.07
CA PHE A 683 9.08 7.65 2.70
C PHE A 683 9.83 6.53 3.40
N GLN A 684 9.19 5.62 4.15
CA GLN A 684 9.89 4.79 5.14
C GLN A 684 10.99 3.92 4.50
N ALA A 685 10.65 3.20 3.44
CA ALA A 685 11.60 2.32 2.76
C ALA A 685 12.78 3.09 2.11
N ARG A 686 12.52 4.29 1.58
CA ARG A 686 13.54 5.19 0.99
C ARG A 686 14.44 5.81 2.07
N ALA A 687 13.85 6.17 3.21
CA ALA A 687 14.57 6.69 4.37
C ALA A 687 15.49 5.61 4.95
N GLU A 688 15.01 4.38 5.12
CA GLU A 688 15.85 3.24 5.53
C GLU A 688 17.01 3.00 4.56
N HIS A 689 16.73 3.06 3.26
CA HIS A 689 17.76 2.86 2.25
C HIS A 689 18.88 3.91 2.33
N LEU A 690 18.53 5.21 2.38
CA LEU A 690 19.49 6.30 2.50
C LEU A 690 20.17 6.34 3.88
N GLY A 691 19.39 6.29 4.96
CA GLY A 691 19.86 6.40 6.33
C GLY A 691 20.88 5.31 6.71
N ASN A 692 20.64 4.07 6.29
CA ASN A 692 21.61 2.98 6.49
C ASN A 692 22.92 3.21 5.73
N ARG A 693 22.86 3.79 4.52
CA ARG A 693 24.05 4.09 3.70
C ARG A 693 24.81 5.33 4.20
N PHE A 694 24.11 6.27 4.84
CA PHE A 694 24.71 7.41 5.53
C PHE A 694 25.30 7.05 6.89
N ASN A 695 25.03 5.84 7.42
CA ASN A 695 25.33 5.46 8.80
C ASN A 695 24.67 6.41 9.81
N ALA A 696 23.42 6.82 9.53
CA ALA A 696 22.60 7.60 10.44
C ALA A 696 22.26 6.81 11.71
N ALA A 697 21.93 7.51 12.80
CA ALA A 697 21.59 6.85 14.06
C ALA A 697 20.37 5.90 13.88
N PRO A 698 20.41 4.66 14.38
CA PRO A 698 19.36 3.66 14.12
C PRO A 698 17.96 4.15 14.46
N TRP A 699 17.78 4.85 15.58
CA TRP A 699 16.48 5.40 15.98
C TRP A 699 15.94 6.42 14.97
N THR A 700 16.79 7.26 14.39
CA THR A 700 16.41 8.25 13.37
C THR A 700 15.97 7.59 12.07
N VAL A 701 16.50 6.41 11.77
CA VAL A 701 16.12 5.62 10.59
C VAL A 701 14.77 4.93 10.83
N THR A 702 14.61 4.24 11.96
CA THR A 702 13.37 3.52 12.28
C THR A 702 12.17 4.45 12.45
N MET A 703 12.36 5.62 13.09
CA MET A 703 11.27 6.58 13.38
C MET A 703 11.14 7.70 12.34
N PHE A 704 11.82 7.59 11.19
CA PHE A 704 11.91 8.69 10.22
C PHE A 704 10.55 9.21 9.80
N THR A 705 9.67 8.32 9.32
CA THR A 705 8.35 8.71 8.81
C THR A 705 7.42 9.17 9.92
N GLU A 706 7.52 8.58 11.12
CA GLU A 706 6.74 9.00 12.29
C GLU A 706 7.05 10.46 12.67
N GLU A 707 8.34 10.83 12.65
CA GLU A 707 8.77 12.22 12.84
C GLU A 707 8.33 13.13 11.68
N VAL A 708 8.23 12.60 10.45
CA VAL A 708 7.66 13.37 9.33
C VAL A 708 6.20 13.69 9.62
N LEU A 709 5.41 12.68 9.99
CA LEU A 709 3.99 12.79 10.29
C LEU A 709 3.72 13.78 11.43
N ARG A 710 4.48 13.71 12.53
CA ARG A 710 4.39 14.66 13.66
C ARG A 710 4.60 16.12 13.25
N GLY A 711 5.42 16.35 12.22
CA GLY A 711 5.68 17.67 11.66
C GLY A 711 4.69 18.10 10.56
N GLN A 712 3.69 17.29 10.21
CA GLN A 712 2.67 17.66 9.22
C GLN A 712 1.41 18.18 9.90
N PHE A 713 0.66 19.03 9.19
CA PHE A 713 -0.56 19.61 9.74
C PHE A 713 -1.70 18.62 10.05
N PRO A 714 -1.91 17.50 9.32
CA PRO A 714 -2.88 16.47 9.73
C PRO A 714 -2.66 15.93 11.16
N PHE A 715 -1.44 16.00 11.70
CA PHE A 715 -1.16 15.65 13.09
C PHE A 715 -1.80 16.61 14.10
N VAL A 716 -1.96 17.88 13.74
CA VAL A 716 -2.69 18.86 14.58
C VAL A 716 -4.15 18.44 14.71
N VAL A 717 -4.75 18.02 13.59
CA VAL A 717 -6.13 17.52 13.56
C VAL A 717 -6.23 16.24 14.40
N SER A 718 -5.31 15.28 14.23
CA SER A 718 -5.35 14.02 15.00
C SER A 718 -5.25 14.26 16.51
N LEU A 719 -4.43 15.23 16.90
CA LEU A 719 -4.25 15.60 18.29
C LEU A 719 -5.54 16.19 18.88
N LEU A 720 -6.21 17.11 18.18
CA LEU A 720 -7.51 17.66 18.58
C LEU A 720 -8.59 16.57 18.68
N LEU A 721 -8.67 15.69 17.67
CA LEU A 721 -9.63 14.58 17.63
C LEU A 721 -9.44 13.64 18.81
N ARG A 722 -8.20 13.31 19.19
CA ARG A 722 -7.92 12.43 20.34
C ARG A 722 -8.55 12.94 21.64
N TYR A 723 -8.47 14.25 21.91
CA TYR A 723 -9.11 14.83 23.10
C TYR A 723 -10.62 14.93 22.95
N LEU A 724 -11.10 15.34 21.78
CA LEU A 724 -12.54 15.44 21.50
C LEU A 724 -13.23 14.08 21.60
N ASN A 725 -12.68 13.04 20.97
CA ASN A 725 -13.19 11.68 20.98
C ASN A 725 -13.27 11.11 22.41
N LYS A 726 -12.25 11.39 23.24
CA LYS A 726 -12.27 11.02 24.67
C LYS A 726 -13.44 11.67 25.42
N LEU A 727 -13.72 12.94 25.18
CA LEU A 727 -14.85 13.65 25.82
C LEU A 727 -16.19 13.11 25.32
N LEU A 728 -16.38 13.06 23.99
CA LEU A 728 -17.61 12.58 23.35
C LEU A 728 -17.96 11.16 23.80
N ARG A 729 -17.01 10.23 23.82
CA ARG A 729 -17.24 8.86 24.28
C ARG A 729 -17.63 8.78 25.75
N THR A 730 -17.01 9.61 26.60
CA THR A 730 -17.35 9.68 28.03
C THR A 730 -18.78 10.17 28.22
N GLU A 731 -19.18 11.22 27.50
CA GLU A 731 -20.53 11.80 27.57
C GLU A 731 -21.60 10.90 26.94
N ALA A 732 -21.26 10.17 25.88
CA ALA A 732 -22.15 9.19 25.23
C ALA A 732 -22.36 7.91 26.04
N GLY A 733 -21.56 7.68 27.10
CA GLY A 733 -21.49 6.38 27.77
C GLY A 733 -21.04 5.24 26.85
N LEU A 734 -20.31 5.56 25.76
CA LEU A 734 -19.89 4.60 24.76
C LEU A 734 -18.74 3.74 25.31
N ARG A 735 -18.93 2.42 25.19
CA ARG A 735 -18.05 1.40 25.76
C ARG A 735 -16.73 1.31 24.99
N ARG A 736 -15.68 0.80 25.65
CA ARG A 736 -14.34 0.56 25.03
C ARG A 736 -14.35 -0.51 23.94
N TRP A 737 -15.45 -1.26 23.86
CA TRP A 737 -15.66 -2.39 22.99
C TRP A 737 -16.97 -2.22 22.24
N GLN A 738 -16.98 -2.59 20.96
CA GLN A 738 -18.19 -2.94 20.24
C GLN A 738 -18.19 -4.45 20.03
N VAL A 739 -19.06 -5.14 20.76
CA VAL A 739 -19.19 -6.60 20.63
C VAL A 739 -20.20 -6.89 19.53
N LEU A 740 -19.70 -7.48 18.44
CA LEU A 740 -20.49 -7.87 17.27
C LEU A 740 -21.11 -9.25 17.49
N SER A 741 -20.35 -10.19 18.06
CA SER A 741 -20.81 -11.54 18.37
C SER A 741 -20.46 -11.91 19.82
N PRO A 742 -21.47 -11.96 20.73
CA PRO A 742 -21.22 -11.97 22.17
C PRO A 742 -21.06 -13.39 22.75
N PHE A 743 -20.05 -14.14 22.30
CA PHE A 743 -19.73 -15.46 22.85
C PHE A 743 -18.44 -15.41 23.68
N GLU A 744 -18.30 -16.31 24.63
CA GLU A 744 -17.02 -16.50 25.32
C GLU A 744 -16.04 -17.25 24.42
N ALA A 745 -14.77 -16.91 24.52
CA ALA A 745 -13.74 -17.52 23.72
C ALA A 745 -12.47 -17.80 24.52
N SER A 746 -11.74 -18.83 24.12
CA SER A 746 -10.41 -19.14 24.62
C SER A 746 -9.54 -19.64 23.47
N GLY A 747 -8.26 -19.31 23.48
CA GLY A 747 -7.36 -19.73 22.41
C GLY A 747 -6.00 -19.06 22.44
N ILE A 748 -5.13 -19.50 21.55
CA ILE A 748 -3.81 -18.90 21.32
C ILE A 748 -3.97 -17.64 20.47
N VAL A 749 -3.32 -16.56 20.86
CA VAL A 749 -3.36 -15.30 20.13
C VAL A 749 -2.48 -15.35 18.88
N GLU A 750 -3.07 -15.10 17.71
CA GLU A 750 -2.39 -14.93 16.42
C GLU A 750 -2.71 -13.56 15.82
N LEU A 751 -1.75 -12.98 15.08
CA LEU A 751 -1.86 -11.63 14.52
C LEU A 751 -1.85 -11.67 13.00
N TYR A 752 -2.80 -10.97 12.38
CA TYR A 752 -2.92 -10.82 10.92
C TYR A 752 -3.25 -9.38 10.57
N HIS A 753 -2.73 -8.86 9.45
CA HIS A 753 -3.04 -7.46 9.09
C HIS A 753 -4.50 -7.33 8.64
N THR A 754 -4.97 -8.30 7.85
CA THR A 754 -6.37 -8.41 7.43
C THR A 754 -6.92 -9.79 7.75
N LEU A 755 -8.22 -9.89 8.09
CA LEU A 755 -8.86 -11.20 8.31
C LEU A 755 -8.78 -12.10 7.06
N LYS A 756 -8.78 -11.48 5.87
CA LYS A 756 -8.69 -12.14 4.57
C LYS A 756 -7.44 -13.01 4.39
N GLU A 757 -6.34 -12.67 5.05
CA GLU A 757 -5.11 -13.49 5.03
C GLU A 757 -5.31 -14.89 5.59
N THR A 758 -6.35 -15.08 6.39
CA THR A 758 -6.63 -16.36 7.05
C THR A 758 -7.51 -17.30 6.23
N GLU A 759 -8.01 -16.86 5.06
CA GLU A 759 -8.89 -17.67 4.22
C GLU A 759 -8.24 -18.99 3.78
N GLY A 760 -8.96 -20.09 3.98
CA GLY A 760 -8.49 -21.44 3.64
C GLY A 760 -7.49 -22.05 4.62
N MET A 761 -7.15 -21.36 5.72
CA MET A 761 -6.37 -21.93 6.81
C MET A 761 -7.22 -22.87 7.70
N GLU A 762 -6.56 -23.80 8.37
CA GLU A 762 -7.18 -24.65 9.41
C GLU A 762 -6.31 -24.64 10.66
N PHE A 763 -6.87 -24.14 11.77
CA PHE A 763 -6.16 -24.05 13.04
C PHE A 763 -6.45 -25.31 13.88
N LYS A 764 -5.41 -26.10 14.13
CA LYS A 764 -5.51 -27.33 14.93
C LYS A 764 -5.75 -27.05 16.42
N GLN A 765 -5.36 -25.87 16.89
CA GLN A 765 -5.54 -25.41 18.26
C GLN A 765 -6.59 -24.29 18.25
N GLN A 766 -7.29 -24.10 19.37
CA GLN A 766 -8.21 -22.97 19.49
C GLN A 766 -7.43 -21.66 19.36
N THR A 767 -7.84 -20.78 18.45
CA THR A 767 -7.10 -19.56 18.09
C THR A 767 -7.95 -18.31 18.28
N VAL A 768 -7.36 -17.28 18.87
CA VAL A 768 -7.88 -15.91 18.94
C VAL A 768 -7.13 -15.08 17.91
N ILE A 769 -7.82 -14.58 16.89
CA ILE A 769 -7.25 -13.73 15.87
C ILE A 769 -7.37 -12.27 16.32
N ILE A 770 -6.26 -11.53 16.27
CA ILE A 770 -6.26 -10.07 16.34
C ILE A 770 -5.91 -9.53 14.95
N THR A 771 -6.74 -8.62 14.43
CA THR A 771 -6.55 -8.07 13.09
C THR A 771 -6.79 -6.58 13.00
N ASP A 772 -6.12 -5.92 12.05
CA ASP A 772 -6.26 -4.48 11.87
C ASP A 772 -7.52 -4.17 11.05
N LYS A 773 -7.78 -4.93 9.98
CA LYS A 773 -8.88 -4.64 9.02
C LYS A 773 -9.77 -5.85 8.75
N VAL A 774 -11.06 -5.57 8.52
CA VAL A 774 -12.09 -6.54 8.11
C VAL A 774 -12.93 -5.95 6.98
N SER A 775 -12.87 -6.57 5.80
CA SER A 775 -13.56 -6.14 4.59
C SER A 775 -15.03 -6.57 4.50
N GLY A 776 -15.48 -7.48 5.37
CA GLY A 776 -16.89 -7.81 5.57
C GLY A 776 -17.34 -9.09 4.85
N ASP A 777 -16.65 -9.50 3.79
CA ASP A 777 -17.00 -10.64 2.94
C ASP A 777 -16.16 -11.90 3.18
N GLU A 778 -15.25 -11.89 4.16
CA GLU A 778 -14.31 -12.99 4.47
C GLU A 778 -14.89 -14.13 5.31
N ASP A 779 -14.51 -15.37 5.02
CA ASP A 779 -14.87 -16.54 5.84
C ASP A 779 -13.98 -16.66 7.09
N ILE A 780 -14.54 -17.16 8.20
CA ILE A 780 -13.77 -17.37 9.44
C ILE A 780 -13.26 -18.82 9.50
N PRO A 781 -11.93 -19.03 9.55
CA PRO A 781 -11.34 -20.36 9.51
C PRO A 781 -11.75 -21.30 10.65
N SER A 782 -11.73 -22.61 10.38
CA SER A 782 -11.96 -23.62 11.43
C SER A 782 -10.85 -23.60 12.48
N GLY A 783 -11.25 -23.68 13.75
CA GLY A 783 -10.36 -23.61 14.91
C GLY A 783 -10.26 -22.22 15.55
N VAL A 784 -10.75 -21.17 14.86
CA VAL A 784 -10.86 -19.83 15.43
C VAL A 784 -12.02 -19.77 16.44
N THR A 785 -11.76 -19.19 17.61
CA THR A 785 -12.74 -19.02 18.70
C THR A 785 -13.07 -17.54 18.93
N ALA A 786 -12.17 -16.62 18.56
CA ALA A 786 -12.43 -15.19 18.56
C ALA A 786 -11.73 -14.46 17.41
N VAL A 787 -12.35 -13.37 16.96
CA VAL A 787 -11.77 -12.33 16.10
C VAL A 787 -11.88 -11.01 16.86
N ILE A 788 -10.77 -10.30 17.04
CA ILE A 788 -10.73 -8.96 17.60
C ILE A 788 -10.17 -8.02 16.54
N SER A 789 -10.94 -6.99 16.20
CA SER A 789 -10.58 -6.02 15.15
C SER A 789 -10.25 -4.66 15.74
N GLU A 790 -9.33 -3.94 15.07
CA GLU A 790 -9.08 -2.52 15.29
C GLU A 790 -10.07 -1.66 14.48
N GLU A 791 -10.30 -2.01 13.21
CA GLU A 791 -11.32 -1.39 12.37
C GLU A 791 -12.74 -1.83 12.76
N MET A 792 -13.67 -0.87 12.75
CA MET A 792 -15.07 -1.12 13.08
C MET A 792 -15.78 -1.86 11.94
N ALA A 793 -16.47 -2.94 12.28
CA ALA A 793 -17.39 -3.62 11.36
C ALA A 793 -18.85 -3.39 11.78
N ASP A 794 -19.75 -3.27 10.80
CA ASP A 794 -21.19 -3.11 11.05
C ASP A 794 -21.77 -4.38 11.71
N ILE A 795 -22.76 -4.22 12.61
CA ILE A 795 -23.35 -5.34 13.35
C ILE A 795 -24.03 -6.31 12.39
N VAL A 796 -24.62 -5.82 11.30
CA VAL A 796 -25.30 -6.69 10.31
C VAL A 796 -24.44 -7.08 9.11
N SER A 797 -23.13 -6.77 9.11
CA SER A 797 -22.20 -7.21 8.06
C SER A 797 -22.17 -8.75 7.93
N HIS A 798 -21.88 -9.25 6.72
CA HIS A 798 -21.86 -10.69 6.44
C HIS A 798 -20.93 -11.47 7.38
N VAL A 799 -19.71 -10.99 7.60
CA VAL A 799 -18.75 -11.57 8.55
C VAL A 799 -19.29 -11.59 9.99
N SER A 800 -20.00 -10.55 10.43
CA SER A 800 -20.59 -10.49 11.79
C SER A 800 -21.73 -11.48 11.97
N VAL A 801 -22.58 -11.62 10.96
CA VAL A 801 -23.65 -12.64 10.94
C VAL A 801 -23.03 -14.05 10.97
N ARG A 802 -21.99 -14.32 10.18
CA ARG A 802 -21.28 -15.61 10.21
C ARG A 802 -20.65 -15.90 11.56
N ALA A 803 -19.96 -14.94 12.17
CA ALA A 803 -19.36 -15.10 13.49
C ALA A 803 -20.39 -15.55 14.54
N ARG A 804 -21.61 -14.99 14.52
CA ARG A 804 -22.69 -15.39 15.44
C ARG A 804 -23.19 -16.80 15.18
N ASN A 805 -23.45 -17.13 13.91
CA ASN A 805 -23.91 -18.46 13.52
C ASN A 805 -22.92 -19.55 13.94
N GLU A 806 -21.62 -19.25 13.87
CA GLU A 806 -20.56 -20.16 14.25
C GLU A 806 -20.18 -20.10 15.74
N ARG A 807 -20.85 -19.23 16.53
CA ARG A 807 -20.59 -18.98 17.95
C ARG A 807 -19.14 -18.59 18.23
N ILE A 808 -18.60 -17.70 17.41
CA ILE A 808 -17.27 -17.11 17.51
C ILE A 808 -17.41 -15.74 18.14
N LEU A 809 -16.59 -15.42 19.14
CA LEU A 809 -16.51 -14.06 19.68
C LEU A 809 -16.01 -13.11 18.59
N PHE A 810 -16.75 -12.06 18.29
CA PHE A 810 -16.27 -11.03 17.38
C PHE A 810 -16.50 -9.66 18.00
N ALA A 811 -15.43 -8.88 18.18
CA ALA A 811 -15.52 -7.54 18.75
C ALA A 811 -14.52 -6.59 18.10
N THR A 812 -14.87 -5.31 18.07
CA THR A 812 -13.95 -4.20 17.78
C THR A 812 -13.50 -3.59 19.10
N CYS A 813 -12.19 -3.43 19.28
CA CYS A 813 -11.61 -2.76 20.43
C CYS A 813 -11.19 -1.35 20.04
N PHE A 814 -11.68 -0.32 20.73
CA PHE A 814 -11.32 1.08 20.43
C PHE A 814 -10.22 1.64 21.33
N SER A 815 -9.59 0.78 22.13
CA SER A 815 -8.60 1.20 23.11
C SER A 815 -7.22 0.74 22.65
N ASP A 816 -6.40 1.67 22.19
CA ASP A 816 -5.02 1.41 21.75
C ASP A 816 -4.19 0.68 22.82
N GLU A 817 -4.38 1.02 24.11
CA GLU A 817 -3.73 0.31 25.22
C GLU A 817 -4.10 -1.18 25.26
N ILE A 818 -5.39 -1.51 25.09
CA ILE A 818 -5.89 -2.88 25.15
C ILE A 818 -5.49 -3.64 23.89
N LEU A 819 -5.57 -3.02 22.72
CA LEU A 819 -5.10 -3.60 21.45
C LEU A 819 -3.60 -3.87 21.49
N SER A 820 -2.79 -2.92 21.96
CA SER A 820 -1.35 -3.10 22.12
C SER A 820 -1.04 -4.23 23.09
N TYR A 821 -1.78 -4.31 24.20
CA TYR A 821 -1.69 -5.41 25.15
C TYR A 821 -2.05 -6.75 24.48
N LEU A 822 -3.18 -6.87 23.79
CA LEU A 822 -3.58 -8.08 23.05
C LEU A 822 -2.56 -8.49 22.00
N LYS A 823 -2.05 -7.53 21.21
CA LYS A 823 -1.00 -7.74 20.20
C LYS A 823 0.29 -8.26 20.87
N SER A 824 0.62 -7.79 22.08
CA SER A 824 1.78 -8.28 22.84
C SER A 824 1.63 -9.73 23.35
N LEU A 825 0.41 -10.26 23.39
CA LEU A 825 0.12 -11.63 23.83
C LEU A 825 0.25 -12.67 22.71
N LYS A 826 0.80 -12.32 21.54
CA LYS A 826 1.04 -13.25 20.43
C LYS A 826 1.70 -14.55 20.91
N GLY A 827 1.09 -15.69 20.56
CA GLY A 827 1.53 -17.03 20.94
C GLY A 827 1.15 -17.47 22.36
N LYS A 828 0.54 -16.61 23.18
CA LYS A 828 0.02 -16.97 24.52
C LYS A 828 -1.44 -17.44 24.44
N TYR A 829 -1.85 -18.23 25.42
CA TYR A 829 -3.23 -18.69 25.57
C TYR A 829 -4.02 -17.71 26.43
N VAL A 830 -5.16 -17.24 25.93
CA VAL A 830 -6.02 -16.27 26.60
C VAL A 830 -7.45 -16.77 26.68
N SER A 831 -8.20 -16.28 27.66
CA SER A 831 -9.66 -16.38 27.74
C SER A 831 -10.26 -14.98 27.66
N LEU A 832 -11.30 -14.85 26.85
CA LEU A 832 -12.04 -13.62 26.58
C LEU A 832 -13.49 -13.83 27.04
N VAL A 833 -13.91 -13.07 28.04
CA VAL A 833 -15.25 -13.13 28.63
C VAL A 833 -15.89 -11.76 28.59
N ILE A 834 -17.17 -11.69 28.23
CA ILE A 834 -17.90 -10.42 28.19
C ILE A 834 -18.56 -10.19 29.54
N ASN A 835 -18.23 -9.08 30.20
CA ASN A 835 -18.84 -8.74 31.50
C ASN A 835 -20.25 -8.14 31.32
N SER A 836 -20.96 -7.92 32.43
CA SER A 836 -22.31 -7.30 32.44
C SER A 836 -22.33 -5.86 31.89
N GLN A 837 -21.16 -5.23 31.76
CA GLN A 837 -20.97 -3.92 31.15
C GLN A 837 -20.61 -4.02 29.66
N GLY A 838 -20.64 -5.22 29.06
CA GLY A 838 -20.32 -5.47 27.65
C GLY A 838 -18.87 -5.21 27.26
N GLU A 839 -17.95 -5.20 28.23
CA GLU A 839 -16.51 -5.16 27.96
C GLU A 839 -15.97 -6.57 27.81
N VAL A 840 -15.02 -6.75 26.89
CA VAL A 840 -14.26 -8.00 26.77
C VAL A 840 -13.15 -7.98 27.80
N VAL A 841 -13.29 -8.82 28.82
CA VAL A 841 -12.30 -9.06 29.87
C VAL A 841 -11.32 -10.12 29.38
N ILE A 842 -10.03 -9.79 29.44
CA ILE A 842 -8.94 -10.63 28.94
C ILE A 842 -8.23 -11.27 30.12
N ASN A 843 -8.20 -12.59 30.16
CA ASN A 843 -7.50 -13.38 31.19
C ASN A 843 -6.37 -14.18 30.53
N GLU A 844 -5.12 -13.95 30.95
CA GLU A 844 -4.00 -14.83 30.59
C GLU A 844 -4.16 -16.15 31.34
N LEU A 845 -4.04 -17.28 30.64
CA LEU A 845 -4.10 -18.61 31.23
C LEU A 845 -2.84 -19.39 30.86
N GLU A 846 -2.39 -20.26 31.78
CA GLU A 846 -1.39 -21.26 31.42
C GLU A 846 -2.01 -22.23 30.42
N LYS A 847 -1.23 -22.55 29.38
CA LYS A 847 -1.64 -23.47 28.32
C LYS A 847 -2.11 -24.78 28.99
N PRO A 848 -3.36 -25.24 28.77
CA PRO A 848 -3.84 -26.41 29.48
C PRO A 848 -2.91 -27.60 29.23
N ALA A 849 -2.36 -28.17 30.31
CA ALA A 849 -1.62 -29.41 30.28
C ALA A 849 -2.60 -30.52 29.92
N ASP A 850 -2.32 -31.21 28.81
CA ASP A 850 -3.17 -32.20 28.15
C ASP A 850 -4.50 -31.63 27.59
N THR A 851 -4.57 -31.63 26.27
CA THR A 851 -5.83 -31.56 25.51
C THR A 851 -6.75 -32.69 25.96
N VAL A 852 -7.64 -32.41 26.91
CA VAL A 852 -8.96 -33.01 26.87
C VAL A 852 -9.54 -32.53 25.55
N GLU A 853 -9.63 -33.43 24.58
CA GLU A 853 -10.57 -33.29 23.46
C GLU A 853 -11.95 -33.06 24.09
N THR A 854 -12.28 -31.80 24.36
CA THR A 854 -13.66 -31.39 24.51
C THR A 854 -14.21 -31.57 23.11
N LYS A 855 -14.81 -32.74 22.89
CA LYS A 855 -15.80 -32.94 21.85
C LYS A 855 -16.72 -31.73 21.96
N ARG A 856 -16.52 -30.72 21.10
CA ARG A 856 -17.68 -29.97 20.59
C ARG A 856 -18.66 -31.09 20.28
N GLN A 857 -19.86 -31.05 20.89
CA GLN A 857 -20.97 -31.75 20.31
C GLN A 857 -20.90 -31.35 18.84
N ARG A 858 -20.48 -32.30 17.99
CA ARG A 858 -20.75 -32.19 16.56
C ARG A 858 -22.22 -31.86 16.56
N SER A 859 -22.57 -30.67 16.09
CA SER A 859 -23.93 -30.38 15.67
C SER A 859 -24.38 -31.66 14.98
N ALA A 860 -25.53 -32.20 15.44
CA ALA A 860 -26.06 -33.44 14.90
C ALA A 860 -25.86 -33.37 13.39
N LYS A 861 -25.21 -34.40 12.80
CA LYS A 861 -25.01 -34.50 11.35
C LYS A 861 -26.28 -33.95 10.72
N PRO A 862 -26.23 -32.94 9.81
CA PRO A 862 -27.38 -32.68 8.99
C PRO A 862 -27.72 -34.04 8.42
N SER A 863 -28.87 -34.60 8.78
CA SER A 863 -29.32 -35.82 8.17
C SER A 863 -29.60 -35.41 6.75
N SER A 864 -28.59 -35.52 5.88
CA SER A 864 -28.78 -35.56 4.44
C SER A 864 -29.52 -36.86 4.19
N SER A 865 -30.81 -36.90 4.52
CA SER A 865 -31.70 -37.73 3.75
C SER A 865 -31.44 -37.27 2.33
N LYS A 866 -30.77 -38.11 1.53
CA LYS A 866 -30.78 -38.00 0.07
C LYS A 866 -32.26 -38.01 -0.30
N LYS A 867 -32.90 -36.85 -0.29
CA LYS A 867 -34.11 -36.65 -1.06
C LYS A 867 -33.58 -36.59 -2.46
N GLU A 868 -33.82 -37.66 -3.22
CA GLU A 868 -33.85 -37.55 -4.66
C GLU A 868 -34.80 -36.37 -4.95
N ALA A 869 -34.23 -35.22 -5.31
CA ALA A 869 -34.98 -34.15 -5.94
C ALA A 869 -35.71 -34.79 -7.13
N ALA A 870 -37.00 -34.46 -7.28
CA ALA A 870 -37.78 -34.96 -8.41
C ALA A 870 -37.00 -34.68 -9.70
N LYS A 871 -36.85 -35.68 -10.57
CA LYS A 871 -36.14 -35.53 -11.84
C LYS A 871 -36.71 -34.31 -12.59
N PRO A 872 -35.88 -33.29 -12.91
CA PRO A 872 -36.32 -32.01 -13.47
C PRO A 872 -36.60 -32.09 -14.98
N SER A 873 -37.39 -33.07 -15.44
CA SER A 873 -37.83 -33.11 -16.84
C SER A 873 -39.03 -32.21 -17.12
N ASP A 874 -39.76 -31.78 -16.07
CA ASP A 874 -41.09 -31.18 -16.21
C ASP A 874 -41.17 -29.71 -15.72
N ILE A 875 -40.07 -29.14 -15.20
CA ILE A 875 -40.02 -27.74 -14.73
C ILE A 875 -39.50 -26.86 -15.89
N ALA A 876 -40.17 -25.72 -16.13
CA ALA A 876 -39.75 -24.75 -17.14
C ALA A 876 -38.37 -24.17 -16.82
N ASP A 877 -37.57 -23.87 -17.84
CA ASP A 877 -36.18 -23.39 -17.66
C ASP A 877 -36.09 -21.98 -17.03
N VAL A 878 -37.20 -21.24 -17.04
CA VAL A 878 -37.37 -19.94 -16.37
C VAL A 878 -38.80 -19.86 -15.86
N ILE A 879 -38.99 -19.40 -14.62
CA ILE A 879 -40.28 -19.36 -13.94
C ILE A 879 -40.61 -17.97 -13.38
N SER A 880 -41.90 -17.65 -13.33
CA SER A 880 -42.40 -16.42 -12.72
C SER A 880 -42.45 -16.55 -11.20
N ALA A 881 -42.57 -15.43 -10.49
CA ALA A 881 -42.65 -15.47 -9.04
C ALA A 881 -43.93 -16.12 -8.48
N ASP A 882 -44.96 -16.34 -9.30
CA ASP A 882 -46.17 -17.09 -8.93
C ASP A 882 -45.93 -18.61 -8.89
N ASP A 883 -44.91 -19.08 -9.61
CA ASP A 883 -44.55 -20.49 -9.73
C ASP A 883 -43.45 -20.91 -8.73
N PHE A 884 -43.06 -20.03 -7.81
CA PHE A 884 -42.03 -20.30 -6.81
C PHE A 884 -42.50 -21.37 -5.81
N THR A 885 -41.80 -22.50 -5.81
CA THR A 885 -42.03 -23.61 -4.88
C THR A 885 -40.72 -24.09 -4.28
N LYS A 886 -40.79 -24.75 -3.12
CA LYS A 886 -39.60 -25.36 -2.48
C LYS A 886 -38.87 -26.39 -3.36
N ALA A 887 -39.51 -26.89 -4.42
CA ALA A 887 -38.91 -27.87 -5.32
C ALA A 887 -38.07 -27.23 -6.44
N CYS A 888 -38.26 -25.93 -6.73
CA CYS A 888 -37.64 -25.27 -7.88
C CYS A 888 -36.70 -24.11 -7.50
N VAL A 889 -36.85 -23.52 -6.32
CA VAL A 889 -36.04 -22.36 -5.86
C VAL A 889 -35.65 -22.51 -4.38
N GLY A 890 -34.66 -21.73 -3.96
CA GLY A 890 -34.16 -21.69 -2.58
C GLY A 890 -34.97 -20.76 -1.68
N GLY A 891 -34.48 -20.56 -0.46
CA GLY A 891 -35.16 -19.80 0.59
C GLY A 891 -35.36 -18.32 0.29
N LYS A 892 -34.49 -17.67 -0.48
CA LYS A 892 -34.64 -16.22 -0.76
C LYS A 892 -35.89 -15.98 -1.60
N SER A 893 -36.04 -16.73 -2.68
CA SER A 893 -37.24 -16.66 -3.54
C SER A 893 -38.48 -17.12 -2.79
N LEU A 894 -38.37 -18.22 -2.04
CA LEU A 894 -39.52 -18.79 -1.31
C LEU A 894 -40.04 -17.87 -0.21
N ASN A 895 -39.16 -17.16 0.51
CA ASN A 895 -39.58 -16.22 1.54
C ASN A 895 -40.30 -15.01 0.94
N LEU A 896 -39.86 -14.49 -0.21
CA LEU A 896 -40.58 -13.43 -0.92
C LEU A 896 -41.97 -13.89 -1.37
N ALA A 897 -42.09 -15.11 -1.89
CA ALA A 897 -43.39 -15.68 -2.26
C ALA A 897 -44.32 -15.84 -1.04
N ARG A 898 -43.78 -16.23 0.12
CA ARG A 898 -44.56 -16.38 1.37
C ARG A 898 -45.03 -15.07 1.98
N LEU A 899 -44.32 -13.97 1.70
CA LEU A 899 -44.67 -12.63 2.15
C LEU A 899 -45.74 -11.99 1.26
N ARG A 900 -45.87 -12.45 0.01
CA ARG A 900 -46.93 -12.02 -0.90
C ARG A 900 -48.30 -12.21 -0.23
N ASP A 901 -49.14 -11.18 -0.34
CA ASP A 901 -50.50 -11.11 0.22
C ASP A 901 -50.62 -11.15 1.76
N LYS A 902 -49.50 -11.24 2.50
CA LYS A 902 -49.50 -11.19 3.99
C LYS A 902 -49.06 -9.86 4.57
N LEU A 903 -48.36 -9.04 3.79
CA LEU A 903 -47.86 -7.74 4.23
C LEU A 903 -48.93 -6.64 4.07
N PRO A 904 -48.95 -5.64 4.95
CA PRO A 904 -49.73 -4.41 4.77
C PRO A 904 -49.47 -3.75 3.41
N GLY A 905 -50.50 -3.17 2.79
CA GLY A 905 -50.41 -2.61 1.43
C GLY A 905 -49.45 -1.42 1.23
N TRP A 906 -48.88 -0.86 2.30
CA TRP A 906 -47.83 0.16 2.22
C TRP A 906 -46.41 -0.43 2.14
N ILE A 907 -46.26 -1.73 2.43
CA ILE A 907 -45.01 -2.48 2.30
C ILE A 907 -45.03 -3.22 0.96
N ASN A 908 -44.08 -2.90 0.10
CA ASN A 908 -44.03 -3.44 -1.26
C ASN A 908 -42.98 -4.56 -1.36
N LEU A 909 -43.12 -5.42 -2.37
CA LEU A 909 -42.13 -6.42 -2.73
C LEU A 909 -41.64 -6.14 -4.16
N PRO A 910 -40.35 -6.34 -4.47
CA PRO A 910 -39.82 -6.15 -5.81
C PRO A 910 -40.30 -7.24 -6.77
N MET A 911 -40.50 -6.85 -8.04
CA MET A 911 -40.78 -7.80 -9.12
C MET A 911 -39.62 -8.79 -9.26
N SER A 912 -39.96 -10.05 -9.51
CA SER A 912 -39.01 -11.16 -9.46
C SER A 912 -39.35 -12.26 -10.48
N ALA A 913 -38.34 -12.98 -10.92
CA ALA A 913 -38.40 -14.23 -11.68
C ALA A 913 -37.23 -15.12 -11.25
N ALA A 914 -37.22 -16.40 -11.64
CA ALA A 914 -36.08 -17.27 -11.31
C ALA A 914 -35.70 -18.21 -12.45
N VAL A 915 -34.41 -18.53 -12.51
CA VAL A 915 -33.90 -19.72 -13.18
C VAL A 915 -33.84 -20.83 -12.12
N PRO A 916 -34.67 -21.88 -12.23
CA PRO A 916 -34.83 -22.86 -11.15
C PRO A 916 -33.66 -23.86 -11.06
N PHE A 917 -33.66 -24.66 -10.01
CA PHE A 917 -32.77 -25.80 -9.82
C PHE A 917 -32.77 -26.75 -11.04
N GLY A 918 -31.62 -27.35 -11.35
CA GLY A 918 -31.48 -28.32 -12.44
C GLY A 918 -31.16 -27.71 -13.82
N VAL A 919 -31.31 -26.40 -14.00
CA VAL A 919 -31.10 -25.73 -15.29
C VAL A 919 -29.62 -25.62 -15.64
N PHE A 920 -28.74 -25.38 -14.66
CA PHE A 920 -27.28 -25.38 -14.88
C PHE A 920 -26.81 -26.72 -15.46
N GLU A 921 -27.25 -27.83 -14.87
CA GLU A 921 -26.89 -29.19 -15.26
C GLU A 921 -27.45 -29.53 -16.64
N LYS A 922 -28.68 -29.08 -16.93
CA LYS A 922 -29.32 -29.21 -18.25
C LYS A 922 -28.53 -28.48 -19.34
N ILE A 923 -28.08 -27.24 -19.07
CA ILE A 923 -27.29 -26.43 -20.01
C ILE A 923 -25.87 -27.00 -20.16
N LEU A 924 -25.23 -27.42 -19.08
CA LEU A 924 -23.92 -28.09 -19.11
C LEU A 924 -23.99 -29.40 -19.91
N GLY A 925 -25.12 -30.10 -19.85
CA GLY A 925 -25.40 -31.32 -20.61
C GLY A 925 -25.76 -31.12 -22.09
N HIS A 926 -25.99 -29.88 -22.53
CA HIS A 926 -26.35 -29.57 -23.91
C HIS A 926 -25.20 -29.85 -24.89
N SER A 927 -25.52 -30.27 -26.12
CA SER A 927 -24.52 -30.66 -27.14
C SER A 927 -23.52 -29.53 -27.45
N ALA A 928 -23.97 -28.27 -27.42
CA ALA A 928 -23.12 -27.09 -27.61
C ALA A 928 -22.02 -26.95 -26.53
N ASN A 929 -22.17 -27.56 -25.36
CA ASN A 929 -21.27 -27.42 -24.21
C ASN A 929 -20.44 -28.69 -23.93
N GLU A 930 -20.37 -29.65 -24.86
CA GLU A 930 -19.70 -30.93 -24.62
C GLU A 930 -18.22 -30.77 -24.18
N ASN A 931 -17.50 -29.81 -24.78
CA ASN A 931 -16.12 -29.51 -24.41
C ASN A 931 -16.01 -28.87 -23.02
N VAL A 932 -16.93 -27.96 -22.69
CA VAL A 932 -16.99 -27.29 -21.38
C VAL A 932 -17.29 -28.33 -20.30
N ARG A 933 -18.23 -29.24 -20.55
CA ARG A 933 -18.57 -30.35 -19.65
C ARG A 933 -17.39 -31.27 -19.41
N LYS A 934 -16.69 -31.71 -20.46
CA LYS A 934 -15.48 -32.55 -20.31
C LYS A 934 -14.43 -31.86 -19.44
N ASN A 935 -14.17 -30.57 -19.66
CA ASN A 935 -13.20 -29.82 -18.86
C ASN A 935 -13.67 -29.68 -17.40
N TYR A 936 -14.95 -29.38 -17.19
CA TYR A 936 -15.55 -29.29 -15.87
C TYR A 936 -15.41 -30.61 -15.10
N ASP A 937 -15.76 -31.75 -15.71
CA ASP A 937 -15.67 -33.07 -15.09
C ASP A 937 -14.22 -33.45 -14.72
N VAL A 938 -13.25 -33.07 -15.56
CA VAL A 938 -11.81 -33.25 -15.27
C VAL A 938 -11.39 -32.40 -14.07
N LEU A 939 -11.72 -31.11 -14.06
CA LEU A 939 -11.37 -30.20 -12.97
C LEU A 939 -12.02 -30.60 -11.64
N ILE A 940 -13.26 -31.10 -11.65
CA ILE A 940 -13.94 -31.64 -10.47
C ILE A 940 -13.21 -32.89 -9.96
N LYS A 941 -12.79 -33.78 -10.86
CA LYS A 941 -12.02 -34.98 -10.49
C LYS A 941 -10.66 -34.60 -9.89
N ASP A 942 -9.97 -33.64 -10.49
CA ASP A 942 -8.69 -33.13 -10.00
C ASP A 942 -8.84 -32.45 -8.64
N LEU A 943 -9.90 -31.65 -8.46
CA LEU A 943 -10.25 -31.03 -7.18
C LEU A 943 -10.43 -32.11 -6.11
N ASN A 944 -11.26 -33.13 -6.37
CA ASN A 944 -11.53 -34.24 -5.46
C ASN A 944 -10.27 -35.06 -5.11
N ASN A 945 -9.36 -35.25 -6.07
CA ASN A 945 -8.08 -35.93 -5.84
C ASN A 945 -7.08 -35.09 -5.04
N THR A 946 -7.20 -33.75 -5.09
CA THR A 946 -6.30 -32.84 -4.38
C THR A 946 -6.69 -32.68 -2.89
N VAL A 947 -7.94 -33.00 -2.53
CA VAL A 947 -8.50 -32.86 -1.16
C VAL A 947 -7.71 -33.62 -0.09
N THR A 948 -6.95 -34.65 -0.48
CA THR A 948 -6.15 -35.49 0.43
C THR A 948 -4.78 -34.91 0.81
N GLU A 949 -4.32 -33.81 0.20
CA GLU A 949 -3.00 -33.21 0.50
C GLU A 949 -3.12 -31.72 0.89
N THR A 950 -2.24 -31.24 1.78
CA THR A 950 -2.17 -29.86 2.34
C THR A 950 -1.67 -28.81 1.32
N HIS A 951 -2.21 -28.77 0.10
CA HIS A 951 -1.79 -27.84 -0.97
C HIS A 951 -2.83 -26.74 -1.26
N THR A 952 -2.90 -25.71 -0.42
CA THR A 952 -3.87 -24.60 -0.53
C THR A 952 -3.78 -23.86 -1.89
N GLU A 953 -2.58 -23.67 -2.44
CA GLU A 953 -2.37 -22.96 -3.72
C GLU A 953 -2.91 -23.73 -4.94
N LYS A 954 -2.72 -25.06 -4.97
CA LYS A 954 -3.23 -25.91 -6.07
C LYS A 954 -4.76 -25.90 -6.10
N VAL A 955 -5.40 -25.97 -4.93
CA VAL A 955 -6.86 -25.88 -4.80
C VAL A 955 -7.35 -24.54 -5.36
N SER A 956 -6.72 -23.42 -4.98
CA SER A 956 -7.08 -22.09 -5.47
C SER A 956 -7.00 -21.97 -7.01
N ALA A 957 -5.95 -22.54 -7.62
CA ALA A 957 -5.81 -22.57 -9.09
C ALA A 957 -6.91 -23.39 -9.78
N ILE A 958 -7.28 -24.56 -9.22
CA ILE A 958 -8.36 -25.41 -9.76
C ILE A 958 -9.71 -24.69 -9.63
N LEU A 959 -10.00 -24.09 -8.47
CA LEU A 959 -11.23 -23.31 -8.26
C LEU A 959 -11.34 -22.15 -9.27
N SER A 960 -10.24 -21.46 -9.53
CA SER A 960 -10.19 -20.40 -10.53
C SER A 960 -10.46 -20.91 -11.95
N SER A 961 -9.93 -22.08 -12.30
CA SER A 961 -10.18 -22.74 -13.58
C SER A 961 -11.63 -23.22 -13.72
N LEU A 962 -12.25 -23.69 -12.63
CA LEU A 962 -13.67 -24.07 -12.61
C LEU A 962 -14.57 -22.86 -12.88
N ARG A 963 -14.29 -21.71 -12.25
CA ARG A 963 -15.04 -20.46 -12.50
C ARG A 963 -14.93 -20.04 -13.97
N LEU A 964 -13.73 -20.03 -14.55
CA LEU A 964 -13.54 -19.71 -15.97
C LEU A 964 -14.24 -20.71 -16.90
N THR A 965 -14.30 -21.99 -16.52
CA THR A 965 -15.01 -23.03 -17.28
C THR A 965 -16.52 -22.81 -17.26
N VAL A 966 -17.11 -22.45 -16.12
CA VAL A 966 -18.53 -22.10 -16.04
C VAL A 966 -18.83 -20.84 -16.87
N MET A 967 -17.93 -19.84 -16.86
CA MET A 967 -18.09 -18.63 -17.65
C MET A 967 -18.06 -18.86 -19.17
N SER A 968 -17.41 -19.93 -19.65
CA SER A 968 -17.35 -20.29 -21.07
C SER A 968 -18.57 -21.08 -21.57
N LEU A 969 -19.57 -21.35 -20.71
CA LEU A 969 -20.82 -21.96 -21.13
C LEU A 969 -21.53 -21.11 -22.20
N SER A 970 -21.99 -21.81 -23.25
CA SER A 970 -22.88 -21.28 -24.27
C SER A 970 -24.33 -21.55 -23.86
N LEU A 971 -25.11 -20.49 -23.71
CA LEU A 971 -26.53 -20.59 -23.36
C LEU A 971 -27.35 -20.79 -24.66
N PRO A 972 -28.24 -21.79 -24.76
CA PRO A 972 -29.05 -22.00 -25.95
C PRO A 972 -29.98 -20.81 -26.27
N ASP A 973 -30.20 -20.51 -27.55
CA ASP A 973 -31.06 -19.39 -27.98
C ASP A 973 -32.51 -19.52 -27.48
N ASP A 974 -33.03 -20.75 -27.41
CA ASP A 974 -34.37 -21.03 -26.88
C ASP A 974 -34.47 -20.67 -25.39
N PHE A 975 -33.41 -20.90 -24.61
CA PHE A 975 -33.34 -20.52 -23.20
C PHE A 975 -33.34 -19.00 -23.04
N LEU A 976 -32.53 -18.28 -23.82
CA LEU A 976 -32.47 -16.82 -23.78
C LEU A 976 -33.80 -16.17 -24.22
N SER A 977 -34.47 -16.78 -25.20
CA SER A 977 -35.79 -16.34 -25.67
C SER A 977 -36.86 -16.53 -24.59
N LEU A 978 -36.87 -17.68 -23.91
CA LEU A 978 -37.76 -17.93 -22.79
C LEU A 978 -37.49 -16.98 -21.62
N LEU A 979 -36.22 -16.78 -21.27
CA LEU A 979 -35.79 -15.83 -20.23
C LEU A 979 -36.36 -14.44 -20.50
N THR A 980 -36.19 -13.93 -21.72
CA THR A 980 -36.69 -12.61 -22.12
C THR A 980 -38.22 -12.55 -22.04
N THR A 981 -38.91 -13.61 -22.46
CA THR A 981 -40.38 -13.69 -22.43
C THR A 981 -40.90 -13.62 -20.99
N VAL A 982 -40.35 -14.44 -20.09
CA VAL A 982 -40.76 -14.47 -18.67
C VAL A 982 -40.40 -13.17 -17.97
N MET A 983 -39.23 -12.58 -18.25
CA MET A 983 -38.84 -11.28 -17.70
C MET A 983 -39.75 -10.15 -18.19
N HIS A 984 -40.22 -10.19 -19.44
CA HIS A 984 -41.19 -9.23 -19.96
C HIS A 984 -42.56 -9.40 -19.27
N SER A 985 -43.08 -10.62 -19.14
CA SER A 985 -44.36 -10.86 -18.49
C SER A 985 -44.34 -10.62 -16.98
N SER A 986 -43.17 -10.68 -16.35
CA SER A 986 -42.95 -10.39 -14.93
C SER A 986 -42.56 -8.92 -14.67
N GLU A 987 -42.66 -8.05 -15.68
CA GLU A 987 -42.36 -6.60 -15.59
C GLU A 987 -40.94 -6.26 -15.09
N LEU A 988 -39.96 -7.13 -15.37
CA LEU A 988 -38.56 -6.94 -15.01
C LEU A 988 -37.79 -6.09 -16.04
N LEU A 989 -38.24 -6.12 -17.29
CA LEU A 989 -37.64 -5.36 -18.38
C LEU A 989 -38.20 -3.94 -18.41
N THR A 990 -37.30 -2.96 -18.37
CA THR A 990 -37.61 -1.53 -18.43
C THR A 990 -36.69 -0.84 -19.43
N GLU A 991 -37.02 0.38 -19.86
CA GLU A 991 -36.18 1.16 -20.78
C GLU A 991 -34.75 1.37 -20.23
N THR A 992 -34.59 1.40 -18.90
CA THR A 992 -33.30 1.62 -18.21
C THR A 992 -32.44 0.37 -18.09
N ASN A 993 -33.03 -0.83 -18.11
CA ASN A 993 -32.33 -2.10 -17.92
C ASN A 993 -32.02 -2.81 -19.25
N GLY A 994 -32.67 -2.40 -20.34
CA GLY A 994 -32.48 -2.94 -21.69
C GLY A 994 -32.98 -4.37 -21.87
N THR A 995 -32.76 -4.94 -23.06
CA THR A 995 -33.05 -6.34 -23.42
C THR A 995 -31.76 -7.09 -23.77
N ASP A 996 -30.66 -6.77 -23.07
CA ASP A 996 -29.36 -7.36 -23.34
C ASP A 996 -29.26 -8.78 -22.76
N THR A 997 -29.66 -9.75 -23.57
CA THR A 997 -29.62 -11.17 -23.24
C THR A 997 -28.20 -11.68 -23.00
N GLU A 998 -27.17 -11.06 -23.58
CA GLU A 998 -25.77 -11.45 -23.37
C GLU A 998 -25.31 -11.06 -21.95
N THR A 999 -25.66 -9.85 -21.51
CA THR A 999 -25.40 -9.41 -20.14
C THR A 999 -26.17 -10.27 -19.13
N PHE A 1000 -27.46 -10.54 -19.34
CA PHE A 1000 -28.24 -11.40 -18.43
C PHE A 1000 -27.66 -12.82 -18.34
N GLY A 1001 -27.31 -13.39 -19.49
CA GLY A 1001 -26.64 -14.69 -19.55
C GLY A 1001 -25.30 -14.70 -18.82
N THR A 1002 -24.53 -13.62 -18.91
CA THR A 1002 -23.26 -13.46 -18.19
C THR A 1002 -23.48 -13.40 -16.68
N CYS A 1003 -24.45 -12.64 -16.19
CA CYS A 1003 -24.79 -12.57 -14.76
C CYS A 1003 -25.24 -13.93 -14.21
N ILE A 1004 -26.07 -14.68 -14.93
CA ILE A 1004 -26.50 -16.03 -14.55
C ILE A 1004 -25.27 -16.96 -14.43
N LYS A 1005 -24.36 -16.94 -15.40
CA LYS A 1005 -23.11 -17.73 -15.35
C LYS A 1005 -22.22 -17.35 -14.18
N GLN A 1006 -22.14 -16.06 -13.83
CA GLN A 1006 -21.38 -15.59 -12.66
C GLN A 1006 -21.96 -16.15 -11.36
N VAL A 1007 -23.29 -16.14 -11.19
CA VAL A 1007 -23.96 -16.72 -10.02
C VAL A 1007 -23.66 -18.22 -9.92
N TRP A 1008 -23.77 -18.98 -11.02
CA TRP A 1008 -23.40 -20.40 -11.03
C TRP A 1008 -21.91 -20.63 -10.73
N ALA A 1009 -21.03 -19.79 -11.28
CA ALA A 1009 -19.59 -19.88 -11.03
C ALA A 1009 -19.23 -19.62 -9.55
N SER A 1010 -20.03 -18.81 -8.84
CA SER A 1010 -19.78 -18.45 -7.44
C SER A 1010 -19.80 -19.63 -6.47
N VAL A 1011 -20.37 -20.79 -6.86
CA VAL A 1011 -20.26 -22.06 -6.12
C VAL A 1011 -18.80 -22.48 -5.92
N TRP A 1012 -17.92 -22.05 -6.84
CA TRP A 1012 -16.47 -22.30 -6.84
C TRP A 1012 -15.66 -21.12 -6.32
N ASN A 1013 -16.28 -20.15 -5.64
CA ASN A 1013 -15.54 -19.17 -4.86
C ASN A 1013 -14.78 -19.87 -3.75
N THR A 1014 -13.58 -19.37 -3.43
CA THR A 1014 -12.70 -19.94 -2.41
C THR A 1014 -13.42 -20.07 -1.07
N ARG A 1015 -14.11 -19.00 -0.63
CA ARG A 1015 -14.97 -18.98 0.57
C ARG A 1015 -16.09 -20.02 0.53
N ALA A 1016 -16.82 -20.11 -0.58
CA ALA A 1016 -17.93 -21.05 -0.74
C ALA A 1016 -17.46 -22.50 -0.71
N TYR A 1017 -16.33 -22.81 -1.36
CA TYR A 1017 -15.74 -24.14 -1.38
C TYR A 1017 -15.30 -24.60 0.02
N TYR A 1018 -14.51 -23.78 0.72
CA TYR A 1018 -14.01 -24.17 2.05
C TYR A 1018 -15.13 -24.28 3.09
N ASN A 1019 -16.12 -23.39 3.03
CA ASN A 1019 -17.27 -23.46 3.92
C ASN A 1019 -18.11 -24.75 3.68
N ARG A 1020 -18.36 -25.12 2.41
CA ARG A 1020 -19.00 -26.41 2.09
C ARG A 1020 -18.23 -27.61 2.62
N LYS A 1021 -16.90 -27.61 2.46
CA LYS A 1021 -16.01 -28.67 2.94
C LYS A 1021 -16.04 -28.77 4.47
N LYS A 1022 -15.99 -27.62 5.18
CA LYS A 1022 -16.13 -27.52 6.64
C LYS A 1022 -17.45 -28.15 7.12
N MET A 1023 -18.52 -27.95 6.37
CA MET A 1023 -19.85 -28.49 6.66
C MET A 1023 -20.08 -29.92 6.13
N GLN A 1024 -19.06 -30.55 5.52
CA GLN A 1024 -19.13 -31.90 4.92
C GLN A 1024 -20.26 -32.04 3.90
N LEU A 1025 -20.55 -30.96 3.18
CA LEU A 1025 -21.46 -30.97 2.03
C LEU A 1025 -20.69 -31.52 0.82
N ASP A 1026 -20.39 -32.83 0.85
CA ASP A 1026 -19.63 -33.55 -0.17
C ASP A 1026 -20.50 -33.91 -1.41
N GLY A 1027 -21.54 -33.11 -1.67
CA GLY A 1027 -22.56 -33.37 -2.68
C GLY A 1027 -22.87 -32.13 -3.52
N HIS A 1028 -23.49 -32.40 -4.67
CA HIS A 1028 -24.08 -31.39 -5.56
C HIS A 1028 -24.90 -30.39 -4.74
N ILE A 1029 -24.62 -29.10 -4.89
CA ILE A 1029 -25.53 -28.02 -4.47
C ILE A 1029 -26.38 -27.69 -5.68
N ASP A 1030 -27.67 -27.53 -5.46
CA ASP A 1030 -28.58 -27.03 -6.48
C ASP A 1030 -28.64 -25.50 -6.34
N MET A 1031 -28.25 -24.80 -7.40
CA MET A 1031 -28.21 -23.33 -7.43
C MET A 1031 -29.29 -22.80 -8.37
N ALA A 1032 -30.33 -22.17 -7.81
CA ALA A 1032 -31.24 -21.33 -8.56
C ALA A 1032 -30.67 -19.90 -8.65
N VAL A 1033 -31.17 -19.14 -9.63
CA VAL A 1033 -30.83 -17.71 -9.79
C VAL A 1033 -32.09 -16.89 -9.67
N LEU A 1034 -32.21 -16.13 -8.59
CA LEU A 1034 -33.29 -15.17 -8.39
C LEU A 1034 -32.95 -13.88 -9.17
N ILE A 1035 -33.80 -13.52 -10.12
CA ILE A 1035 -33.70 -12.29 -10.90
C ILE A 1035 -34.71 -11.31 -10.32
N GLN A 1036 -34.23 -10.22 -9.76
CA GLN A 1036 -35.05 -9.27 -9.01
C GLN A 1036 -34.78 -7.85 -9.49
N ARG A 1037 -35.83 -7.01 -9.53
CA ARG A 1037 -35.67 -5.58 -9.81
C ARG A 1037 -34.92 -4.88 -8.68
N VAL A 1038 -33.85 -4.15 -9.01
CA VAL A 1038 -33.18 -3.26 -8.07
C VAL A 1038 -34.05 -2.01 -7.90
N ILE A 1039 -34.39 -1.71 -6.66
CA ILE A 1039 -35.10 -0.49 -6.30
C ILE A 1039 -34.04 0.59 -6.02
N GLU A 1040 -34.10 1.72 -6.73
CA GLU A 1040 -33.22 2.87 -6.50
C GLU A 1040 -33.50 3.46 -5.12
N ALA A 1041 -32.73 3.02 -4.13
CA ALA A 1041 -32.94 3.36 -2.74
C ALA A 1041 -32.46 4.78 -2.44
N ASP A 1042 -33.31 5.58 -1.80
CA ASP A 1042 -32.87 6.76 -1.05
C ASP A 1042 -32.17 6.29 0.23
N TYR A 1043 -32.81 5.33 0.93
CA TYR A 1043 -32.26 4.65 2.08
C TYR A 1043 -32.41 3.13 1.96
N ALA A 1044 -31.39 2.39 2.37
CA ALA A 1044 -31.47 0.95 2.58
C ALA A 1044 -31.35 0.64 4.07
N PHE A 1045 -32.04 -0.40 4.53
CA PHE A 1045 -32.04 -0.79 5.93
C PHE A 1045 -32.00 -2.31 6.10
N VAL A 1046 -31.42 -2.72 7.22
CA VAL A 1046 -31.40 -4.11 7.69
C VAL A 1046 -32.02 -4.16 9.09
N ILE A 1047 -32.91 -5.11 9.34
CA ILE A 1047 -33.63 -5.26 10.61
C ILE A 1047 -33.38 -6.67 11.15
N HIS A 1048 -32.98 -6.77 12.41
CA HIS A 1048 -33.07 -7.99 13.22
C HIS A 1048 -34.23 -7.85 14.19
N THR A 1049 -35.21 -8.74 14.09
CA THR A 1049 -36.42 -8.66 14.92
C THR A 1049 -36.19 -9.13 16.35
N VAL A 1050 -35.06 -9.78 16.64
CA VAL A 1050 -34.53 -9.99 17.99
C VAL A 1050 -33.16 -9.30 18.06
N ASN A 1051 -32.91 -8.52 19.11
CA ASN A 1051 -31.66 -7.76 19.21
C ASN A 1051 -30.46 -8.73 19.21
N PRO A 1052 -29.53 -8.63 18.23
CA PRO A 1052 -28.42 -9.57 18.07
C PRO A 1052 -27.34 -9.44 19.16
N VAL A 1053 -27.34 -8.33 19.91
CA VAL A 1053 -26.37 -8.04 20.98
C VAL A 1053 -26.96 -8.40 22.34
N THR A 1054 -28.14 -7.88 22.68
CA THR A 1054 -28.78 -8.10 24.00
C THR A 1054 -29.55 -9.41 24.07
N ARG A 1055 -29.90 -10.00 22.92
CA ARG A 1055 -30.78 -11.18 22.77
C ARG A 1055 -32.18 -10.99 23.35
N ASP A 1056 -32.60 -9.74 23.57
CA ASP A 1056 -33.96 -9.42 24.00
C ASP A 1056 -34.92 -9.60 22.83
N SER A 1057 -35.84 -10.56 22.94
CA SER A 1057 -36.84 -10.85 21.90
C SER A 1057 -37.90 -9.76 21.75
N GLU A 1058 -38.03 -8.88 22.75
CA GLU A 1058 -38.91 -7.71 22.71
C GLU A 1058 -38.24 -6.48 22.09
N GLU A 1059 -36.95 -6.55 21.77
CA GLU A 1059 -36.18 -5.45 21.21
C GLU A 1059 -35.73 -5.77 19.79
N MET A 1060 -36.08 -4.91 18.84
CA MET A 1060 -35.57 -4.97 17.47
C MET A 1060 -34.34 -4.09 17.35
N PHE A 1061 -33.42 -4.47 16.48
CA PHE A 1061 -32.25 -3.68 16.11
C PHE A 1061 -32.26 -3.45 14.60
N ALA A 1062 -31.97 -2.22 14.16
CA ALA A 1062 -31.92 -1.90 12.75
C ALA A 1062 -30.78 -0.93 12.41
N GLU A 1063 -30.24 -1.10 11.20
CA GLU A 1063 -29.22 -0.24 10.61
C GLU A 1063 -29.75 0.36 9.31
N VAL A 1064 -29.44 1.63 9.05
CA VAL A 1064 -29.90 2.41 7.89
C VAL A 1064 -28.72 3.15 7.24
N VAL A 1065 -28.65 3.10 5.91
CA VAL A 1065 -27.67 3.84 5.08
C VAL A 1065 -28.35 4.57 3.94
N LEU A 1066 -27.63 5.54 3.38
CA LEU A 1066 -28.00 6.24 2.16
C LEU A 1066 -27.62 5.39 0.94
N GLY A 1067 -28.50 5.33 -0.05
CA GLY A 1067 -28.32 4.50 -1.24
C GLY A 1067 -28.61 3.02 -0.99
N LEU A 1068 -28.00 2.17 -1.80
CA LEU A 1068 -28.22 0.72 -1.83
C LEU A 1068 -27.61 -0.01 -0.62
N GLY A 1069 -28.27 -1.10 -0.21
CA GLY A 1069 -27.94 -1.90 0.99
C GLY A 1069 -26.60 -2.61 0.91
N GLU A 1070 -26.06 -2.79 -0.30
CA GLU A 1070 -24.72 -3.29 -0.59
C GLU A 1070 -23.63 -2.46 0.12
N THR A 1071 -23.93 -1.21 0.48
CA THR A 1071 -23.04 -0.35 1.28
C THR A 1071 -22.88 -0.85 2.72
N ILE A 1072 -23.94 -1.41 3.33
CA ILE A 1072 -23.89 -2.07 4.66
C ILE A 1072 -23.27 -3.45 4.52
N VAL A 1073 -23.79 -4.23 3.56
CA VAL A 1073 -23.44 -5.63 3.39
C VAL A 1073 -21.95 -5.82 3.03
N GLY A 1074 -21.41 -4.92 2.20
CA GLY A 1074 -19.99 -4.88 1.82
C GLY A 1074 -19.07 -4.15 2.79
N ASN A 1075 -19.56 -3.81 4.00
CA ASN A 1075 -18.79 -3.17 5.08
C ASN A 1075 -17.98 -1.93 4.63
N TYR A 1076 -18.60 -1.04 3.83
CA TYR A 1076 -17.92 0.20 3.41
C TYR A 1076 -17.56 1.06 4.63
N PRO A 1077 -16.38 1.73 4.64
CA PRO A 1077 -15.88 2.42 5.83
C PRO A 1077 -16.84 3.46 6.42
N GLY A 1078 -17.03 3.39 7.74
CA GLY A 1078 -17.91 4.26 8.51
C GLY A 1078 -19.22 3.57 8.92
N ARG A 1079 -19.92 4.17 9.89
CA ARG A 1079 -21.09 3.54 10.52
C ARG A 1079 -22.37 3.80 9.77
N ALA A 1080 -23.28 2.83 9.79
CA ALA A 1080 -24.69 3.07 9.51
C ALA A 1080 -25.35 3.87 10.65
N LEU A 1081 -26.50 4.50 10.35
CA LEU A 1081 -27.41 4.94 11.38
C LEU A 1081 -27.96 3.69 12.07
N SER A 1082 -27.80 3.56 13.38
CA SER A 1082 -28.33 2.41 14.12
C SER A 1082 -29.35 2.84 15.16
N PHE A 1083 -30.37 2.02 15.37
CA PHE A 1083 -31.36 2.24 16.41
C PHE A 1083 -31.92 0.92 16.94
N THR A 1084 -32.45 0.97 18.17
CA THR A 1084 -33.28 -0.10 18.73
C THR A 1084 -34.72 0.35 18.87
N CYS A 1085 -35.65 -0.60 18.85
CA CYS A 1085 -37.06 -0.31 19.08
C CYS A 1085 -37.71 -1.48 19.83
N LYS A 1086 -38.30 -1.19 21.00
CA LYS A 1086 -39.08 -2.19 21.73
C LYS A 1086 -40.42 -2.43 21.06
N LYS A 1087 -40.74 -3.69 20.75
CA LYS A 1087 -41.94 -4.10 20.02
C LYS A 1087 -43.23 -3.61 20.68
N SER A 1088 -43.27 -3.64 22.01
CA SER A 1088 -44.39 -3.22 22.83
C SER A 1088 -44.59 -1.70 22.93
N ILE A 1089 -43.51 -0.92 22.86
CA ILE A 1089 -43.54 0.54 23.06
C ILE A 1089 -43.62 1.28 21.72
N GLY A 1090 -42.91 0.78 20.69
CA GLY A 1090 -42.90 1.40 19.37
C GLY A 1090 -42.20 2.76 19.35
N VAL A 1091 -41.21 2.99 20.20
CA VAL A 1091 -40.41 4.23 20.18
C VAL A 1091 -38.97 3.86 19.79
N PRO A 1092 -38.49 4.29 18.61
CA PRO A 1092 -37.10 4.13 18.19
C PRO A 1092 -36.15 4.91 19.10
N VAL A 1093 -35.02 4.30 19.45
CA VAL A 1093 -33.91 4.95 20.18
C VAL A 1093 -32.66 4.86 19.33
N VAL A 1094 -32.17 6.01 18.87
CA VAL A 1094 -30.97 6.10 18.04
C VAL A 1094 -29.73 5.80 18.89
N SER A 1095 -28.92 4.83 18.45
CA SER A 1095 -27.65 4.44 19.07
C SER A 1095 -26.43 4.97 18.32
N SER A 1096 -26.55 5.27 17.03
CA SER A 1096 -25.52 5.97 16.27
C SER A 1096 -26.08 6.71 15.06
N TYR A 1097 -25.45 7.84 14.73
CA TYR A 1097 -25.66 8.51 13.46
C TYR A 1097 -24.75 7.94 12.36
N PRO A 1098 -25.18 8.04 11.09
CA PRO A 1098 -24.44 7.53 9.95
C PRO A 1098 -23.17 8.37 9.71
N GLY A 1099 -22.09 7.68 9.37
CA GLY A 1099 -20.78 8.27 9.14
C GLY A 1099 -20.04 7.62 7.97
N LYS A 1100 -20.74 6.97 7.03
CA LYS A 1100 -20.11 6.39 5.83
C LYS A 1100 -19.64 7.48 4.87
N SER A 1101 -18.46 7.30 4.29
CA SER A 1101 -17.89 8.30 3.36
C SER A 1101 -18.48 8.20 1.95
N VAL A 1102 -19.00 7.03 1.57
CA VAL A 1102 -19.63 6.77 0.27
C VAL A 1102 -20.91 5.96 0.41
N GLY A 1103 -21.81 6.13 -0.56
CA GLY A 1103 -22.99 5.30 -0.78
C GLY A 1103 -23.05 4.81 -2.22
N LEU A 1104 -23.65 3.64 -2.44
CA LEU A 1104 -23.85 3.07 -3.77
C LEU A 1104 -25.23 3.46 -4.30
N TYR A 1105 -25.32 3.92 -5.54
CA TYR A 1105 -26.58 4.32 -6.17
C TYR A 1105 -26.69 3.72 -7.58
N GLY A 1106 -27.88 3.24 -7.93
CA GLY A 1106 -28.19 2.72 -9.26
C GLY A 1106 -29.41 1.81 -9.23
N GLY A 1107 -30.10 1.73 -10.37
CA GLY A 1107 -31.20 0.79 -10.61
C GLY A 1107 -30.72 -0.47 -11.32
N GLY A 1108 -31.61 -1.10 -12.09
CA GLY A 1108 -31.27 -2.29 -12.85
C GLY A 1108 -31.94 -3.56 -12.35
N LEU A 1109 -31.23 -4.65 -12.55
CA LEU A 1109 -31.57 -5.98 -12.07
C LEU A 1109 -30.45 -6.52 -11.19
N ILE A 1110 -30.82 -7.30 -10.19
CA ILE A 1110 -29.90 -8.08 -9.38
C ILE A 1110 -30.18 -9.57 -9.60
N PHE A 1111 -29.12 -10.30 -9.92
CA PHE A 1111 -29.09 -11.75 -10.06
C PHE A 1111 -28.52 -12.31 -8.77
N ARG A 1112 -29.40 -12.74 -7.85
CA ARG A 1112 -29.02 -13.27 -6.54
C ARG A 1112 -28.86 -14.79 -6.60
N SER A 1113 -27.85 -15.30 -5.92
CA SER A 1113 -27.75 -16.73 -5.60
C SER A 1113 -28.96 -17.17 -4.77
N ASP A 1114 -29.51 -18.33 -5.05
CA ASP A 1114 -30.62 -18.89 -4.27
C ASP A 1114 -30.46 -20.41 -4.19
N SER A 1115 -29.54 -20.86 -3.32
CA SER A 1115 -29.16 -22.27 -3.22
C SER A 1115 -29.94 -23.02 -2.15
N ASP A 1116 -30.08 -24.34 -2.32
CA ASP A 1116 -30.68 -25.22 -1.32
C ASP A 1116 -29.80 -25.37 -0.05
N ALA A 1117 -28.50 -25.13 -0.16
CA ALA A 1117 -27.58 -25.14 0.98
C ALA A 1117 -27.78 -23.94 1.91
N GLU A 1118 -28.12 -22.76 1.38
CA GLU A 1118 -28.45 -21.56 2.16
C GLU A 1118 -29.66 -21.75 3.09
N ASP A 1119 -30.46 -22.81 2.88
CA ASP A 1119 -31.64 -23.14 3.68
C ASP A 1119 -31.37 -24.07 4.88
N LEU A 1120 -30.15 -24.59 5.02
CA LEU A 1120 -29.81 -25.52 6.09
C LEU A 1120 -29.66 -24.77 7.43
N GLU A 1121 -30.36 -25.21 8.49
CA GLU A 1121 -30.41 -24.56 9.82
C GLU A 1121 -29.04 -24.29 10.49
N ASN A 1122 -27.96 -24.94 10.03
CA ASN A 1122 -26.60 -24.77 10.55
C ASN A 1122 -25.59 -24.32 9.46
N TYR A 1123 -26.05 -23.89 8.30
CA TYR A 1123 -25.20 -23.41 7.21
C TYR A 1123 -25.19 -21.88 7.18
N ALA A 1124 -24.04 -21.29 7.50
CA ALA A 1124 -23.87 -19.84 7.49
C ALA A 1124 -23.62 -19.32 6.05
N GLY A 1125 -24.66 -19.38 5.21
CA GLY A 1125 -24.58 -19.10 3.77
C GLY A 1125 -24.40 -17.62 3.38
N ALA A 1126 -24.56 -16.70 4.32
CA ALA A 1126 -24.52 -15.26 4.06
C ALA A 1126 -23.20 -14.83 3.40
N GLY A 1127 -23.30 -14.24 2.20
CA GLY A 1127 -22.15 -13.70 1.46
C GLY A 1127 -21.15 -14.73 0.93
N LEU A 1128 -21.49 -16.03 0.89
CA LEU A 1128 -20.61 -17.05 0.30
C LEU A 1128 -20.67 -17.03 -1.23
N TYR A 1129 -21.88 -16.96 -1.76
CA TYR A 1129 -22.19 -16.92 -3.19
C TYR A 1129 -22.43 -15.48 -3.65
N ASP A 1130 -22.23 -15.24 -4.93
CA ASP A 1130 -22.25 -13.87 -5.47
C ASP A 1130 -23.67 -13.45 -5.85
N SER A 1131 -23.97 -12.16 -5.62
CA SER A 1131 -25.13 -11.49 -6.17
C SER A 1131 -24.65 -10.39 -7.11
N ILE A 1132 -25.12 -10.40 -8.36
CA ILE A 1132 -24.60 -9.54 -9.41
C ILE A 1132 -25.63 -8.48 -9.78
N ILE A 1133 -25.27 -7.20 -9.60
CA ILE A 1133 -26.09 -6.05 -10.01
C ILE A 1133 -25.66 -5.59 -11.41
N THR A 1134 -26.65 -5.37 -12.28
CA THR A 1134 -26.42 -4.81 -13.61
C THR A 1134 -27.49 -3.75 -13.96
N PRO A 1135 -27.09 -2.54 -14.38
CA PRO A 1135 -25.71 -2.05 -14.51
C PRO A 1135 -25.01 -1.88 -13.15
N GLN A 1136 -23.69 -1.81 -13.14
CA GLN A 1136 -22.92 -1.66 -11.90
C GLN A 1136 -23.29 -0.36 -11.16
N PRO A 1137 -23.52 -0.41 -9.83
CA PRO A 1137 -23.83 0.79 -9.06
C PRO A 1137 -22.72 1.83 -9.11
N LYS A 1138 -23.12 3.10 -9.06
CA LYS A 1138 -22.20 4.23 -8.94
C LYS A 1138 -21.86 4.47 -7.47
N CYS A 1139 -20.57 4.54 -7.16
CA CYS A 1139 -20.07 4.99 -5.87
C CYS A 1139 -20.14 6.53 -5.79
N VAL A 1140 -20.85 7.06 -4.80
CA VAL A 1140 -21.11 8.50 -4.62
C VAL A 1140 -20.62 8.96 -3.24
N PRO A 1141 -19.79 10.02 -3.15
CA PRO A 1141 -19.42 10.64 -1.88
C PRO A 1141 -20.64 11.16 -1.11
N LEU A 1142 -20.70 10.94 0.20
CA LEU A 1142 -21.83 11.35 1.04
C LEU A 1142 -21.55 12.66 1.80
N ASP A 1143 -22.53 13.57 1.77
CA ASP A 1143 -22.59 14.76 2.62
C ASP A 1143 -23.88 14.70 3.46
N TYR A 1144 -23.72 14.54 4.77
CA TYR A 1144 -24.83 14.38 5.72
C TYR A 1144 -25.38 15.72 6.23
N SER A 1145 -24.76 16.86 5.86
CA SER A 1145 -25.08 18.18 6.43
C SER A 1145 -26.51 18.65 6.19
N ASN A 1146 -27.14 18.19 5.10
CA ASN A 1146 -28.53 18.50 4.76
C ASN A 1146 -29.39 17.22 4.62
N GLU A 1147 -28.91 16.09 5.15
CA GLU A 1147 -29.61 14.82 5.07
C GLU A 1147 -30.85 14.85 5.99
N PRO A 1148 -32.07 14.59 5.49
CA PRO A 1148 -33.28 14.57 6.32
C PRO A 1148 -33.19 13.65 7.54
N LEU A 1149 -32.55 12.48 7.43
CA LEU A 1149 -32.34 11.59 8.59
C LEU A 1149 -31.51 12.24 9.70
N MET A 1150 -30.69 13.25 9.38
CA MET A 1150 -29.88 13.98 10.34
C MET A 1150 -30.58 15.24 10.85
N SER A 1151 -31.16 16.00 9.92
CA SER A 1151 -31.58 17.38 10.16
C SER A 1151 -33.06 17.56 10.49
N ASP A 1152 -33.91 16.56 10.22
CA ASP A 1152 -35.34 16.59 10.51
C ASP A 1152 -35.71 15.44 11.48
N GLU A 1153 -35.95 15.81 12.74
CA GLU A 1153 -36.31 14.86 13.79
C GLU A 1153 -37.64 14.14 13.52
N ASN A 1154 -38.63 14.82 12.95
CA ASN A 1154 -39.93 14.21 12.65
C ASN A 1154 -39.78 13.18 11.53
N PHE A 1155 -39.13 13.58 10.44
CA PHE A 1155 -38.87 12.67 9.32
C PHE A 1155 -38.06 11.46 9.77
N ARG A 1156 -37.02 11.67 10.58
CA ARG A 1156 -36.21 10.58 11.17
C ARG A 1156 -37.11 9.66 11.97
N ASN A 1157 -37.83 10.16 12.97
CA ASN A 1157 -38.64 9.33 13.87
C ASN A 1157 -39.71 8.54 13.10
N ASP A 1158 -40.42 9.17 12.16
CA ASP A 1158 -41.43 8.53 11.31
C ASP A 1158 -40.82 7.42 10.43
N THR A 1159 -39.64 7.67 9.87
CA THR A 1159 -38.90 6.69 9.05
C THR A 1159 -38.44 5.51 9.90
N LEU A 1160 -37.82 5.75 11.05
CA LEU A 1160 -37.33 4.68 11.94
C LEU A 1160 -38.49 3.85 12.51
N LEU A 1161 -39.63 4.49 12.82
CA LEU A 1161 -40.82 3.79 13.27
C LEU A 1161 -41.41 2.91 12.17
N SER A 1162 -41.49 3.42 10.93
CA SER A 1162 -41.94 2.64 9.78
C SER A 1162 -41.04 1.42 9.55
N ILE A 1163 -39.72 1.58 9.66
CA ILE A 1163 -38.76 0.46 9.58
C ILE A 1163 -39.03 -0.57 10.68
N ALA A 1164 -39.25 -0.14 11.93
CA ALA A 1164 -39.59 -1.03 13.04
C ALA A 1164 -40.90 -1.81 12.79
N ASP A 1165 -41.93 -1.15 12.26
CA ASP A 1165 -43.22 -1.77 11.96
C ASP A 1165 -43.15 -2.76 10.79
N ILE A 1166 -42.26 -2.54 9.81
CA ILE A 1166 -41.91 -3.57 8.81
C ILE A 1166 -41.37 -4.82 9.49
N GLY A 1167 -40.47 -4.66 10.46
CA GLY A 1167 -39.91 -5.77 11.24
C GLY A 1167 -40.99 -6.63 11.89
N LYS A 1168 -41.95 -6.00 12.57
CA LYS A 1168 -43.09 -6.69 13.20
C LYS A 1168 -43.98 -7.39 12.19
N ALA A 1169 -44.29 -6.72 11.08
CA ALA A 1169 -45.18 -7.26 10.04
C ALA A 1169 -44.59 -8.51 9.40
N VAL A 1170 -43.30 -8.48 9.07
CA VAL A 1170 -42.57 -9.59 8.44
C VAL A 1170 -42.38 -10.76 9.43
N GLU A 1171 -42.01 -10.49 10.69
CA GLU A 1171 -41.93 -11.51 11.74
C GLU A 1171 -43.28 -12.21 11.97
N THR A 1172 -44.38 -11.44 12.01
CA THR A 1172 -45.74 -11.99 12.16
C THR A 1172 -46.14 -12.85 10.95
N ALA A 1173 -45.81 -12.42 9.73
CA ALA A 1173 -46.17 -13.12 8.50
C ALA A 1173 -45.42 -14.47 8.34
N LEU A 1174 -44.19 -14.54 8.84
CA LEU A 1174 -43.31 -15.72 8.73
C LEU A 1174 -43.26 -16.58 10.00
N GLY A 1175 -43.71 -16.06 11.15
CA GLY A 1175 -43.92 -16.81 12.40
C GLY A 1175 -42.67 -17.15 13.21
N ALA A 1176 -41.53 -16.50 12.91
CA ALA A 1176 -40.26 -16.68 13.62
C ALA A 1176 -39.41 -15.41 13.52
N PRO A 1177 -38.43 -15.18 14.40
CA PRO A 1177 -37.47 -14.08 14.29
C PRO A 1177 -36.85 -13.97 12.90
N GLN A 1178 -36.73 -12.75 12.36
CA GLN A 1178 -36.27 -12.49 10.99
C GLN A 1178 -35.07 -11.53 10.94
N ASP A 1179 -34.24 -11.77 9.93
CA ASP A 1179 -33.24 -10.87 9.39
C ASP A 1179 -33.74 -10.36 8.03
N ILE A 1180 -34.01 -9.06 7.95
CA ILE A 1180 -34.80 -8.44 6.88
C ILE A 1180 -33.96 -7.36 6.22
N GLU A 1181 -33.85 -7.42 4.90
CA GLU A 1181 -33.29 -6.34 4.08
C GLU A 1181 -34.46 -5.59 3.41
N GLY A 1182 -34.43 -4.27 3.47
CA GLY A 1182 -35.43 -3.42 2.83
C GLY A 1182 -34.88 -2.09 2.37
N VAL A 1183 -35.69 -1.36 1.61
CA VAL A 1183 -35.34 -0.05 1.09
C VAL A 1183 -36.51 0.91 1.16
N TYR A 1184 -36.19 2.20 1.27
CA TYR A 1184 -37.08 3.33 1.12
C TYR A 1184 -36.71 4.06 -0.17
N SER A 1185 -37.71 4.28 -1.05
CA SER A 1185 -37.53 4.94 -2.33
C SER A 1185 -38.77 5.78 -2.67
N GLY A 1186 -38.60 7.10 -2.76
CA GLY A 1186 -39.65 8.03 -3.19
C GLY A 1186 -40.93 7.94 -2.36
N GLY A 1187 -40.82 7.79 -1.03
CA GLY A 1187 -41.97 7.70 -0.13
C GLY A 1187 -42.57 6.30 0.05
N ARG A 1188 -41.96 5.26 -0.54
CA ARG A 1188 -42.45 3.87 -0.46
C ARG A 1188 -41.40 2.95 0.16
N PHE A 1189 -41.87 2.02 0.97
CA PHE A 1189 -41.03 0.98 1.58
C PHE A 1189 -41.14 -0.34 0.79
N TYR A 1190 -40.00 -1.02 0.66
CA TYR A 1190 -39.89 -2.31 0.02
C TYR A 1190 -39.14 -3.28 0.94
N VAL A 1191 -39.60 -4.52 1.03
CA VAL A 1191 -38.83 -5.64 1.59
C VAL A 1191 -38.21 -6.38 0.41
N VAL A 1192 -36.87 -6.38 0.33
CA VAL A 1192 -36.13 -6.98 -0.80
C VAL A 1192 -35.67 -8.39 -0.50
N GLN A 1193 -35.46 -8.71 0.78
CA GLN A 1193 -35.09 -10.05 1.25
C GLN A 1193 -35.53 -10.25 2.70
N SER A 1194 -35.88 -11.48 3.06
CA SER A 1194 -36.08 -11.88 4.47
C SER A 1194 -35.58 -13.30 4.65
N ARG A 1195 -34.97 -13.57 5.81
CA ARG A 1195 -34.58 -14.92 6.23
C ARG A 1195 -34.79 -15.11 7.74
N PRO A 1196 -34.99 -16.35 8.22
CA PRO A 1196 -34.98 -16.61 9.66
C PRO A 1196 -33.68 -16.13 10.30
N GLN A 1197 -33.79 -15.42 11.41
CA GLN A 1197 -32.63 -15.00 12.19
C GLN A 1197 -32.00 -16.23 12.88
N VAL A 1198 -30.70 -16.39 12.70
CA VAL A 1198 -29.90 -17.51 13.20
C VAL A 1198 -28.92 -17.05 14.29
N GLY A 1199 -28.54 -17.93 15.21
CA GLY A 1199 -27.56 -17.64 16.26
C GLY A 1199 -28.07 -16.89 17.51
N ILE A 1200 -29.39 -16.86 17.73
CA ILE A 1200 -30.04 -16.29 18.95
C ILE A 1200 -29.72 -17.14 20.18
#